data_AF-A0A4Z1GRV3-F1
#
_entry.id   AF-A0A4Z1GRV3-F1
#
_cell.length_a   1.000
_cell.length_b   1.000
_cell.length_c   1.000
_cell.angle_alpha   90.00
_cell.angle_beta   90.00
_cell.angle_gamma   90.00
#
_symmetry.space_group_name_H-M   'P 1'
#
loop_
_entity.id
_entity.type
_entity.pdbx_description
1 polymer ?
#
loop_
_entity_poly.entity_id
_entity_poly.type
_entity_poly.pdbx_seq_one_letter_code
_entity_poly.pdbx_strand_id
1 'polypeptide(L)'
;MTANHESVAQWQDALLPHIVDHLARDRPDAKCGEWVTNSGVITITYAQLANIINGMAWLLVEQLDGPGSHGAHAEVLAYVGANDVRYSALVPAANKAGYTIFVTSPRNSPATLLIESVSDLPLTTAEQAALIERIWPGIEESNRTTPAHARVENSFVLVVPMDRRLIRAPKGTFMRGANISQYIEEIEKLYKNADVLSINNDDLTSDTSLDNDDNLFDRGMDSHQGLQLTRTLRRIFYHPDFALPTVYQNPTVSQLVTAILTPNETVQSERGSMEDLLATYRKLASEQVSVLLTGSTGIVGTHLLQALLSRDRIARIFCLNRGKDGGRDTQYKNFVAAGIPTIQLDERVTFIKVNVESPFLGLDSTLYDSLRSVNLVAHAAWPVNFNLLLSAFRLQLTALVNLFTLAASATSPIVRFIFISSIAAVEGYRHGPAPEKILESLDTPAPFGYGRAKFLAELLVDAGGRHLGSKVPTTVIRVGQVAGPVHSPGIWIPREWLPSLVPSSLHLGQISDSLGPGFDNVDFMPVDLLSDILVDLATAATTRTADNATTLFNLRSPQLVSWSTLLSAIVAIQPLQIVSPATWLASLRTSSEADYEDVAANLAVKLLYFFEGLWATHADAEKVPMQPMVVEKAPEASPDMRKLDAVKVEWMHKWVEEWVAARK
;
A
#
# COMPACT_ATOMS: atom_id res chain seq x y z
N MET A 1 -1.01 1.02 26.61
CA MET A 1 -1.54 -0.31 26.99
C MET A 1 -1.89 -0.43 28.47
N THR A 2 -1.33 0.39 29.36
CA THR A 2 -1.63 0.40 30.80
C THR A 2 -3.03 0.90 31.19
N ALA A 3 -3.61 1.85 30.44
CA ALA A 3 -4.96 2.39 30.71
C ALA A 3 -6.11 1.40 30.48
N ASN A 4 -5.91 0.33 29.69
CA ASN A 4 -6.97 -0.67 29.47
C ASN A 4 -7.05 -1.70 30.60
N HIS A 5 -5.95 -1.94 31.33
CA HIS A 5 -5.95 -2.89 32.45
C HIS A 5 -6.71 -2.37 33.68
N GLU A 6 -6.73 -1.05 33.92
CA GLU A 6 -7.50 -0.44 35.02
C GLU A 6 -9.03 -0.56 34.82
N SER A 7 -9.52 -0.56 33.58
CA SER A 7 -10.95 -0.74 33.29
C SER A 7 -11.46 -2.17 33.51
N VAL A 8 -10.56 -3.17 33.38
CA VAL A 8 -10.88 -4.59 33.59
C VAL A 8 -10.91 -4.94 35.09
N ALA A 9 -10.15 -4.23 35.92
CA ALA A 9 -10.11 -4.41 37.37
C ALA A 9 -11.41 -3.96 38.08
N GLN A 10 -12.23 -3.11 37.47
CA GLN A 10 -13.46 -2.59 38.08
C GLN A 10 -14.56 -3.65 38.27
N TRP A 11 -14.48 -4.78 37.57
CA TRP A 11 -15.56 -5.78 37.47
C TRP A 11 -15.14 -7.20 37.85
N GLN A 12 -13.95 -7.36 38.45
CA GLN A 12 -13.34 -8.67 38.73
C GLN A 12 -14.20 -9.58 39.63
N ASP A 13 -15.09 -8.99 40.45
CA ASP A 13 -15.99 -9.71 41.36
C ASP A 13 -17.48 -9.58 40.99
N ALA A 14 -17.80 -9.00 39.83
CA ALA A 14 -19.18 -8.80 39.40
C ALA A 14 -19.70 -10.03 38.62
N LEU A 15 -20.90 -10.50 38.97
CA LEU A 15 -21.58 -11.54 38.19
C LEU A 15 -21.93 -10.99 36.79
N LEU A 16 -21.75 -11.81 35.76
CA LEU A 16 -22.02 -11.45 34.36
C LEU A 16 -23.38 -10.75 34.13
N PRO A 17 -24.50 -11.18 34.75
CA PRO A 17 -25.78 -10.47 34.63
C PRO A 17 -25.73 -9.02 35.15
N HIS A 18 -25.00 -8.76 36.24
CA HIS A 18 -24.86 -7.42 36.81
C HIS A 18 -23.98 -6.51 35.96
N ILE A 19 -22.96 -7.07 35.29
CA ILE A 19 -22.13 -6.34 34.34
C ILE A 19 -23.00 -5.86 33.18
N VAL A 20 -23.84 -6.73 32.61
CA VAL A 20 -24.76 -6.36 31.52
C VAL A 20 -25.78 -5.31 31.97
N ASP A 21 -26.39 -5.48 33.15
CA ASP A 21 -27.37 -4.51 33.67
C ASP A 21 -26.73 -3.13 33.97
N HIS A 22 -25.48 -3.10 34.41
CA HIS A 22 -24.75 -1.86 34.65
C HIS A 22 -24.39 -1.17 33.33
N LEU A 23 -23.87 -1.91 32.34
CA LEU A 23 -23.59 -1.36 31.01
C LEU A 23 -24.86 -0.88 30.30
N ALA A 24 -25.99 -1.54 30.53
CA ALA A 24 -27.29 -1.09 30.01
C ALA A 24 -27.77 0.21 30.66
N ARG A 25 -27.43 0.49 31.92
CA ARG A 25 -27.74 1.76 32.60
C ARG A 25 -26.80 2.89 32.18
N ASP A 26 -25.50 2.60 32.16
CA ASP A 26 -24.47 3.62 31.98
C ASP A 26 -24.22 3.94 30.49
N ARG A 27 -24.42 2.96 29.62
CA ARG A 27 -24.20 3.05 28.17
C ARG A 27 -25.27 2.30 27.38
N PRO A 28 -26.55 2.69 27.48
CA PRO A 28 -27.68 1.97 26.89
C PRO A 28 -27.54 1.76 25.37
N ASP A 29 -27.02 2.75 24.66
CA ASP A 29 -26.88 2.74 23.20
C ASP A 29 -25.53 2.18 22.70
N ALA A 30 -24.62 1.83 23.62
CA ALA A 30 -23.35 1.24 23.21
C ALA A 30 -23.57 -0.15 22.62
N LYS A 31 -22.89 -0.40 21.50
CA LYS A 31 -22.92 -1.69 20.79
C LYS A 31 -22.30 -2.79 21.67
N CYS A 32 -23.08 -3.84 21.92
CA CYS A 32 -22.63 -5.05 22.56
C CYS A 32 -22.16 -6.10 21.56
N GLY A 33 -22.81 -6.17 20.39
CA GLY A 33 -22.45 -7.11 19.33
C GLY A 33 -23.18 -6.84 18.03
N GLU A 34 -22.76 -7.53 16.98
CA GLU A 34 -23.42 -7.55 15.68
C GLU A 34 -23.69 -8.99 15.26
N TRP A 35 -24.88 -9.23 14.72
CA TRP A 35 -25.28 -10.55 14.27
C TRP A 35 -25.68 -10.52 12.80
N VAL A 36 -25.13 -11.44 12.01
CA VAL A 36 -25.45 -11.57 10.60
C VAL A 36 -26.73 -12.39 10.45
N THR A 37 -27.70 -11.84 9.76
CA THR A 37 -28.93 -12.52 9.36
C THR A 37 -29.01 -12.57 7.84
N ASN A 38 -29.90 -13.40 7.29
CA ASN A 38 -30.15 -13.46 5.84
C ASN A 38 -30.59 -12.12 5.23
N SER A 39 -31.09 -11.20 6.07
CA SER A 39 -31.58 -9.86 5.69
C SER A 39 -30.60 -8.72 6.00
N GLY A 40 -29.42 -9.00 6.55
CA GLY A 40 -28.41 -7.99 6.89
C GLY A 40 -27.82 -8.15 8.30
N VAL A 41 -27.03 -7.15 8.71
CA VAL A 41 -26.36 -7.13 10.02
C VAL A 41 -27.24 -6.39 11.02
N ILE A 42 -27.56 -7.06 12.13
CA ILE A 42 -28.31 -6.48 13.24
C ILE A 42 -27.31 -6.12 14.35
N THR A 43 -27.21 -4.83 14.67
CA THR A 43 -26.44 -4.33 15.82
C THR A 43 -27.31 -4.41 17.07
N ILE A 44 -26.77 -4.98 18.15
CA ILE A 44 -27.45 -5.14 19.44
C ILE A 44 -26.78 -4.24 20.46
N THR A 45 -27.55 -3.38 21.11
CA THR A 45 -27.07 -2.48 22.17
C THR A 45 -27.12 -3.16 23.55
N TYR A 46 -26.41 -2.61 24.54
CA TYR A 46 -26.47 -3.12 25.91
C TYR A 46 -27.88 -3.03 26.52
N ALA A 47 -28.65 -1.98 26.22
CA ALA A 47 -30.06 -1.89 26.65
C ALA A 47 -30.91 -3.03 26.06
N GLN A 48 -30.72 -3.33 24.77
CA GLN A 48 -31.44 -4.43 24.11
C GLN A 48 -31.01 -5.79 24.66
N LEU A 49 -29.72 -6.03 24.87
CA LEU A 49 -29.23 -7.28 25.45
C LEU A 49 -29.79 -7.51 26.85
N ALA A 50 -29.79 -6.49 27.72
CA ALA A 50 -30.35 -6.61 29.07
C ALA A 50 -31.84 -6.97 29.03
N ASN A 51 -32.61 -6.35 28.14
CA ASN A 51 -34.03 -6.68 27.93
C ASN A 51 -34.23 -8.11 27.43
N ILE A 52 -33.40 -8.59 26.50
CA ILE A 52 -33.44 -9.97 25.99
C ILE A 52 -33.18 -10.96 27.13
N ILE A 53 -32.16 -10.71 27.96
CA ILE A 53 -31.80 -11.56 29.10
C ILE A 53 -32.95 -11.59 30.12
N ASN A 54 -33.53 -10.43 30.46
CA ASN A 54 -34.65 -10.35 31.41
C ASN A 54 -35.89 -11.07 30.88
N GLY A 55 -36.22 -10.90 29.60
CA GLY A 55 -37.34 -11.59 28.95
C GLY A 55 -37.16 -13.10 28.93
N MET A 56 -35.96 -13.60 28.63
CA MET A 56 -35.69 -15.04 28.66
C MET A 56 -35.67 -15.60 30.08
N ALA A 57 -35.18 -14.85 31.07
CA ALA A 57 -35.22 -15.29 32.46
C ALA A 57 -36.67 -15.41 32.94
N TRP A 58 -37.52 -14.43 32.60
CA TRP A 58 -38.95 -14.49 32.88
C TRP A 58 -39.63 -15.67 32.18
N LEU A 59 -39.31 -15.90 30.89
CA LEU A 59 -39.83 -17.03 30.14
C LEU A 59 -39.42 -18.38 30.76
N LEU A 60 -38.18 -18.52 31.23
CA LEU A 60 -37.74 -19.76 31.91
C LEU A 60 -38.55 -20.02 33.18
N VAL A 61 -38.74 -19.00 34.02
CA VAL A 61 -39.52 -19.12 35.26
C VAL A 61 -40.98 -19.45 34.96
N GLU A 62 -41.56 -18.84 33.92
CA GLU A 62 -42.95 -19.10 33.51
C GLU A 62 -43.12 -20.52 32.95
N GLN A 63 -42.23 -20.96 32.05
CA GLN A 63 -42.37 -22.24 31.35
C GLN A 63 -42.00 -23.45 32.22
N LEU A 64 -41.25 -23.24 33.31
CA LEU A 64 -40.78 -24.28 34.22
C LEU A 64 -41.49 -24.24 35.58
N ASP A 65 -42.61 -23.50 35.67
CA ASP A 65 -43.47 -23.40 36.86
C ASP A 65 -42.74 -22.93 38.14
N GLY A 66 -41.76 -22.03 38.00
CA GLY A 66 -41.06 -21.41 39.13
C GLY A 66 -39.58 -21.11 38.86
N PRO A 67 -38.88 -20.43 39.79
CA PRO A 67 -37.43 -20.26 39.72
C PRO A 67 -36.71 -21.56 40.11
N GLY A 68 -35.53 -21.78 39.51
CA GLY A 68 -34.64 -22.88 39.89
C GLY A 68 -33.90 -22.62 41.20
N SER A 69 -33.04 -23.58 41.59
CA SER A 69 -32.21 -23.51 42.78
C SER A 69 -30.82 -22.91 42.50
N HIS A 70 -30.39 -21.93 43.30
CA HIS A 70 -29.02 -21.44 43.25
C HIS A 70 -28.06 -22.35 44.03
N GLY A 71 -26.85 -22.58 43.52
CA GLY A 71 -25.76 -23.27 44.23
C GLY A 71 -25.42 -24.66 43.66
N ALA A 72 -24.81 -25.52 44.49
CA ALA A 72 -24.24 -26.81 44.06
C ALA A 72 -25.26 -27.84 43.53
N HIS A 73 -26.55 -27.58 43.71
CA HIS A 73 -27.65 -28.45 43.30
C HIS A 73 -28.63 -27.73 42.36
N ALA A 74 -28.14 -26.78 41.56
CA ALA A 74 -28.92 -26.08 40.55
C ALA A 74 -29.45 -27.06 39.49
N GLU A 75 -30.72 -26.90 39.12
CA GLU A 75 -31.32 -27.66 38.03
C GLU A 75 -30.64 -27.33 36.70
N VAL A 76 -30.28 -28.35 35.94
CA VAL A 76 -29.52 -28.22 34.69
C VAL A 76 -30.46 -28.33 33.50
N LEU A 77 -30.53 -27.27 32.70
CA LEU A 77 -31.29 -27.21 31.45
C LEU A 77 -30.37 -27.47 30.26
N ALA A 78 -30.75 -28.34 29.33
CA ALA A 78 -30.02 -28.53 28.08
C ALA A 78 -30.55 -27.56 27.01
N TYR A 79 -29.67 -26.78 26.39
CA TYR A 79 -30.03 -25.96 25.24
C TYR A 79 -29.81 -26.72 23.93
N VAL A 80 -30.87 -26.86 23.13
CA VAL A 80 -30.80 -27.42 21.77
C VAL A 80 -31.40 -26.38 20.81
N GLY A 81 -30.54 -25.67 20.08
CA GLY A 81 -30.97 -24.60 19.18
C GLY A 81 -29.81 -23.99 18.38
N ALA A 82 -30.13 -22.96 17.60
CA ALA A 82 -29.16 -22.27 16.76
C ALA A 82 -28.08 -21.55 17.61
N ASN A 83 -26.84 -21.56 17.13
CA ASN A 83 -25.74 -20.84 17.76
C ASN A 83 -25.81 -19.34 17.41
N ASP A 84 -26.75 -18.61 18.02
CA ASP A 84 -26.94 -17.18 17.83
C ASP A 84 -27.02 -16.35 19.12
N VAL A 85 -27.41 -15.06 19.04
CA VAL A 85 -27.50 -14.19 20.22
C VAL A 85 -28.35 -14.81 21.35
N ARG A 86 -29.34 -15.64 21.01
CA ARG A 86 -30.15 -16.36 22.00
C ARG A 86 -29.28 -17.31 22.82
N TYR A 87 -28.33 -17.98 22.19
CA TYR A 87 -27.36 -18.85 22.86
C TYR A 87 -26.53 -18.07 23.89
N SER A 88 -25.98 -16.91 23.52
CA SER A 88 -25.17 -16.07 24.41
C SER A 88 -25.97 -15.44 25.54
N ALA A 89 -27.23 -15.07 25.28
CA ALA A 89 -28.08 -14.42 26.27
C ALA A 89 -28.84 -15.41 27.17
N LEU A 90 -29.01 -16.67 26.76
CA LEU A 90 -29.68 -17.69 27.57
C LEU A 90 -28.86 -18.13 28.78
N VAL A 91 -27.52 -18.12 28.68
CA VAL A 91 -26.62 -18.42 29.82
C VAL A 91 -26.84 -17.46 31.01
N PRO A 92 -26.75 -16.13 30.85
CA PRO A 92 -27.04 -15.21 31.95
C PRO A 92 -28.53 -15.19 32.33
N ALA A 93 -29.45 -15.48 31.41
CA ALA A 93 -30.88 -15.58 31.72
C ALA A 93 -31.19 -16.78 32.64
N ALA A 94 -30.61 -17.95 32.37
CA ALA A 94 -30.71 -19.13 33.22
C ALA A 94 -30.13 -18.84 34.61
N ASN A 95 -28.95 -18.20 34.68
CA ASN A 95 -28.36 -17.77 35.95
C ASN A 95 -29.28 -16.83 36.74
N LYS A 96 -29.94 -15.87 36.07
CA LYS A 96 -30.94 -14.98 36.71
C LYS A 96 -32.17 -15.75 37.22
N ALA A 97 -32.58 -16.80 36.52
CA ALA A 97 -33.75 -17.62 36.83
C ALA A 97 -33.47 -18.78 37.83
N GLY A 98 -32.22 -18.97 38.26
CA GLY A 98 -31.84 -20.04 39.19
C GLY A 98 -31.53 -21.39 38.53
N TYR A 99 -31.26 -21.41 37.22
CA TYR A 99 -30.92 -22.62 36.47
C TYR A 99 -29.47 -22.61 36.01
N THR A 100 -28.88 -23.78 35.88
CA THR A 100 -27.61 -23.99 35.16
C THR A 100 -27.91 -24.43 33.75
N ILE A 101 -27.18 -23.91 32.76
CA ILE A 101 -27.35 -24.35 31.37
C ILE A 101 -26.22 -25.30 30.95
N PHE A 102 -26.60 -26.47 30.45
CA PHE A 102 -25.72 -27.39 29.77
C PHE A 102 -25.72 -27.09 28.27
N VAL A 103 -24.54 -26.82 27.76
CA VAL A 103 -24.33 -26.34 26.41
C VAL A 103 -23.78 -27.49 25.57
N THR A 104 -24.63 -28.14 24.77
CA THR A 104 -24.24 -29.30 23.95
C THR A 104 -23.33 -28.89 22.78
N SER A 105 -22.25 -29.64 22.55
CA SER A 105 -21.38 -29.46 21.38
C SER A 105 -22.20 -29.60 20.08
N PRO A 106 -22.10 -28.66 19.12
CA PRO A 106 -22.82 -28.74 17.84
C PRO A 106 -22.20 -29.75 16.85
N ARG A 107 -21.29 -30.62 17.29
CA ARG A 107 -20.55 -31.59 16.45
C ARG A 107 -20.82 -33.04 16.87
N ASN A 108 -21.98 -33.61 16.56
CA ASN A 108 -22.24 -35.05 16.77
C ASN A 108 -22.58 -35.79 15.46
N SER A 109 -22.18 -37.09 15.45
CA SER A 109 -22.02 -38.11 14.40
C SER A 109 -23.19 -38.37 13.42
N PRO A 110 -22.94 -39.04 12.26
CA PRO A 110 -23.96 -39.33 11.23
C PRO A 110 -25.16 -40.13 11.77
N ALA A 111 -26.35 -39.76 11.28
CA ALA A 111 -27.64 -40.30 11.72
C ALA A 111 -28.00 -41.61 10.99
N THR A 112 -28.45 -42.64 11.73
CA THR A 112 -28.96 -43.91 11.19
C THR A 112 -30.50 -43.94 11.26
N LEU A 113 -31.15 -44.40 10.19
CA LEU A 113 -32.62 -44.53 10.10
C LEU A 113 -33.07 -46.00 10.18
N LEU A 114 -33.92 -46.33 11.16
CA LEU A 114 -34.54 -47.65 11.32
C LEU A 114 -35.96 -47.66 10.78
N ILE A 115 -36.31 -48.67 9.98
CA ILE A 115 -37.59 -48.75 9.26
C ILE A 115 -38.28 -50.07 9.53
N GLU A 116 -39.47 -50.03 10.12
CA GLU A 116 -40.32 -51.20 10.32
C GLU A 116 -41.32 -51.34 9.17
N SER A 117 -41.33 -52.50 8.50
CA SER A 117 -42.31 -52.82 7.47
C SER A 117 -43.68 -53.13 8.07
N VAL A 118 -44.74 -52.72 7.37
CA VAL A 118 -46.14 -53.01 7.74
C VAL A 118 -46.61 -54.37 7.21
N SER A 119 -45.81 -55.04 6.37
CA SER A 119 -46.14 -56.37 5.84
C SER A 119 -46.18 -57.44 6.93
N ASP A 120 -47.06 -58.43 6.79
CA ASP A 120 -47.15 -59.61 7.67
C ASP A 120 -46.21 -60.76 7.24
N LEU A 121 -45.48 -60.59 6.14
CA LEU A 121 -44.49 -61.54 5.63
C LEU A 121 -43.07 -60.95 5.70
N PRO A 122 -42.05 -61.76 6.02
CA PRO A 122 -40.66 -61.32 6.01
C PRO A 122 -40.24 -60.90 4.60
N LEU A 123 -39.70 -59.69 4.47
CA LEU A 123 -39.22 -59.15 3.21
C LEU A 123 -37.90 -59.82 2.81
N THR A 124 -37.81 -60.28 1.57
CA THR A 124 -36.54 -60.69 0.95
C THR A 124 -35.60 -59.49 0.80
N THR A 125 -34.30 -59.74 0.60
CA THR A 125 -33.30 -58.67 0.39
C THR A 125 -33.67 -57.74 -0.77
N ALA A 126 -34.25 -58.28 -1.85
CA ALA A 126 -34.70 -57.49 -3.00
C ALA A 126 -35.89 -56.59 -2.64
N GLU A 127 -36.83 -57.09 -1.84
CA GLU A 127 -37.99 -56.30 -1.39
C GLU A 127 -37.61 -55.24 -0.35
N GLN A 128 -36.60 -55.50 0.50
CA GLN A 128 -36.04 -54.50 1.39
C GLN A 128 -35.36 -53.36 0.61
N ALA A 129 -34.58 -53.69 -0.42
CA ALA A 129 -33.95 -52.70 -1.28
C ALA A 129 -35.01 -51.85 -2.03
N ALA A 130 -36.04 -52.49 -2.59
CA ALA A 130 -37.15 -51.79 -3.24
C ALA A 130 -37.93 -50.89 -2.28
N LEU A 131 -38.05 -51.28 -1.01
CA LEU A 131 -38.66 -50.44 0.03
C LEU A 131 -37.83 -49.20 0.31
N ILE A 132 -36.50 -49.33 0.42
CA ILE A 132 -35.56 -48.21 0.62
C ILE A 132 -35.59 -47.26 -0.58
N GLU A 133 -35.53 -47.78 -1.82
CA GLU A 133 -35.64 -46.95 -3.03
C GLU A 133 -36.95 -46.17 -3.08
N ARG A 134 -38.07 -46.80 -2.69
CA ARG A 134 -39.38 -46.15 -2.70
C ARG A 134 -39.48 -44.96 -1.75
N ILE A 135 -38.80 -45.01 -0.61
CA ILE A 135 -38.84 -43.93 0.40
C ILE A 135 -37.69 -42.93 0.24
N TRP A 136 -36.66 -43.28 -0.54
CA TRP A 136 -35.45 -42.47 -0.71
C TRP A 136 -35.71 -41.03 -1.14
N PRO A 137 -36.63 -40.74 -2.10
CA PRO A 137 -36.96 -39.36 -2.46
C PRO A 137 -37.48 -38.52 -1.28
N GLY A 138 -38.21 -39.15 -0.34
CA GLY A 138 -38.67 -38.47 0.87
C GLY A 138 -37.55 -38.20 1.86
N ILE A 139 -36.55 -39.09 1.93
CA ILE A 139 -35.33 -38.90 2.73
C ILE A 139 -34.47 -37.78 2.13
N GLU A 140 -34.30 -37.74 0.80
CA GLU A 140 -33.57 -36.69 0.10
C GLU A 140 -34.17 -35.30 0.32
N GLU A 141 -35.50 -35.19 0.22
CA GLU A 141 -36.20 -33.94 0.48
C GLU A 141 -36.03 -33.49 1.94
N SER A 142 -36.06 -34.42 2.89
CA SER A 142 -35.75 -34.12 4.31
C SER A 142 -34.28 -33.71 4.51
N ASN A 143 -33.34 -34.36 3.82
CA ASN A 143 -31.91 -34.05 3.90
C ASN A 143 -31.58 -32.65 3.36
N ARG A 144 -32.30 -32.16 2.34
CA ARG A 144 -32.12 -30.80 1.79
C ARG A 144 -32.33 -29.70 2.82
N THR A 145 -33.27 -29.91 3.74
CA THR A 145 -33.59 -28.95 4.81
C THR A 145 -32.83 -29.22 6.11
N THR A 146 -32.02 -30.29 6.15
CA THR A 146 -31.27 -30.74 7.33
C THR A 146 -29.78 -30.35 7.22
N PRO A 147 -29.14 -29.84 8.30
CA PRO A 147 -27.71 -29.54 8.32
C PRO A 147 -26.84 -30.74 7.92
N ALA A 148 -25.69 -30.49 7.29
CA ALA A 148 -24.86 -31.55 6.69
C ALA A 148 -24.54 -32.73 7.63
N HIS A 149 -24.28 -32.47 8.92
CA HIS A 149 -23.95 -33.50 9.91
C HIS A 149 -25.14 -34.37 10.35
N ALA A 150 -26.38 -33.97 10.04
CA ALA A 150 -27.61 -34.66 10.46
C ALA A 150 -28.36 -35.32 9.29
N ARG A 151 -27.78 -35.30 8.08
CA ARG A 151 -28.32 -35.96 6.90
C ARG A 151 -28.15 -37.48 7.00
N VAL A 152 -29.12 -38.23 6.50
CA VAL A 152 -29.09 -39.71 6.46
C VAL A 152 -28.68 -40.16 5.06
N GLU A 153 -27.57 -40.88 4.94
CA GLU A 153 -27.17 -41.50 3.66
C GLU A 153 -27.86 -42.85 3.46
N ASN A 154 -27.88 -43.34 2.22
CA ASN A 154 -28.57 -44.58 1.85
C ASN A 154 -27.98 -45.80 2.59
N SER A 155 -26.66 -45.79 2.75
CA SER A 155 -25.86 -46.75 3.53
C SER A 155 -26.20 -46.78 5.03
N PHE A 156 -26.93 -45.79 5.56
CA PHE A 156 -27.34 -45.68 6.96
C PHE A 156 -28.84 -45.95 7.18
N VAL A 157 -29.51 -46.60 6.21
CA VAL A 157 -30.92 -47.02 6.33
C VAL A 157 -31.00 -48.53 6.62
N LEU A 158 -31.62 -48.90 7.74
CA LEU A 158 -31.87 -50.30 8.12
C LEU A 158 -33.36 -50.61 8.11
N VAL A 159 -33.77 -51.59 7.31
CA VAL A 159 -35.10 -52.20 7.45
C VAL A 159 -35.02 -53.24 8.57
N VAL A 160 -35.77 -53.04 9.66
CA VAL A 160 -35.72 -53.95 10.81
C VAL A 160 -36.41 -55.29 10.47
N PRO A 161 -35.84 -56.42 10.91
CA PRO A 161 -36.37 -57.74 10.58
C PRO A 161 -37.67 -58.03 11.34
N MET A 162 -38.53 -58.88 10.77
CA MET A 162 -39.89 -59.13 11.30
C MET A 162 -39.92 -59.81 12.67
N ASP A 163 -38.91 -60.62 12.97
CA ASP A 163 -38.75 -61.33 14.24
C ASP A 163 -38.35 -60.41 15.41
N ARG A 164 -37.86 -59.21 15.09
CA ARG A 164 -37.45 -58.18 16.03
C ARG A 164 -38.04 -56.86 15.56
N ARG A 165 -39.28 -56.56 15.95
CA ARG A 165 -39.95 -55.27 15.65
C ARG A 165 -39.49 -54.15 16.60
N LEU A 166 -39.79 -52.90 16.25
CA LEU A 166 -39.44 -51.76 17.10
C LEU A 166 -40.31 -51.76 18.37
N ILE A 167 -39.66 -51.70 19.53
CA ILE A 167 -40.31 -51.66 20.84
C ILE A 167 -41.06 -50.33 21.00
N ARG A 168 -42.33 -50.44 21.38
CA ARG A 168 -43.21 -49.30 21.66
C ARG A 168 -43.64 -49.31 23.12
N ALA A 169 -43.79 -48.12 23.69
CA ALA A 169 -44.43 -47.93 24.98
C ALA A 169 -45.94 -48.22 24.87
N PRO A 170 -46.69 -48.41 25.98
CA PRO A 170 -48.14 -48.63 25.96
C PRO A 170 -48.95 -47.57 25.21
N LYS A 171 -48.38 -46.37 25.01
CA LYS A 171 -48.96 -45.25 24.24
C LYS A 171 -48.63 -45.28 22.74
N GLY A 172 -47.96 -46.33 22.25
CA GLY A 172 -47.58 -46.49 20.84
C GLY A 172 -46.32 -45.75 20.39
N THR A 173 -45.66 -44.99 21.27
CA THR A 173 -44.40 -44.29 20.96
C THR A 173 -43.21 -45.23 20.98
N PHE A 174 -42.24 -45.04 20.09
CA PHE A 174 -41.02 -45.86 20.06
C PHE A 174 -40.13 -45.59 21.27
N MET A 175 -39.70 -46.65 21.94
CA MET A 175 -38.77 -46.57 23.07
C MET A 175 -37.34 -46.50 22.55
N ARG A 176 -36.82 -45.29 22.33
CA ARG A 176 -35.53 -45.05 21.67
C ARG A 176 -34.37 -45.84 22.31
N GLY A 177 -34.19 -45.76 23.63
CA GLY A 177 -33.09 -46.46 24.31
C GLY A 177 -33.18 -47.98 24.16
N ALA A 178 -34.37 -48.56 24.29
CA ALA A 178 -34.58 -50.00 24.15
C ALA A 178 -34.34 -50.49 22.70
N ASN A 179 -34.79 -49.72 21.71
CA ASN A 179 -34.53 -50.02 20.30
C ASN A 179 -33.05 -49.87 19.93
N ILE A 180 -32.34 -48.85 20.42
CA ILE A 180 -30.90 -48.71 20.19
C ILE A 180 -30.17 -49.94 20.73
N SER A 181 -30.45 -50.37 21.96
CA SER A 181 -29.85 -51.58 22.53
C SER A 181 -30.20 -52.84 21.74
N GLN A 182 -31.40 -52.93 21.16
CA GLN A 182 -31.85 -54.09 20.38
C GLN A 182 -31.13 -54.25 19.03
N TYR A 183 -30.68 -53.16 18.41
CA TYR A 183 -29.99 -53.18 17.10
C TYR A 183 -28.57 -52.64 17.16
N ILE A 184 -27.96 -52.60 18.35
CA ILE A 184 -26.65 -51.95 18.51
C ILE A 184 -25.59 -52.58 17.62
N GLU A 185 -25.61 -53.90 17.44
CA GLU A 185 -24.65 -54.63 16.60
C GLU A 185 -24.85 -54.31 15.10
N GLU A 186 -26.10 -54.25 14.62
CA GLU A 186 -26.41 -53.89 13.24
C GLU A 186 -26.12 -52.42 12.95
N ILE A 187 -26.42 -51.53 13.89
CA ILE A 187 -26.09 -50.10 13.81
C ILE A 187 -24.56 -49.93 13.76
N GLU A 188 -23.81 -50.58 14.66
CA GLU A 188 -22.34 -50.58 14.63
C GLU A 188 -21.78 -51.17 13.33
N LYS A 189 -22.44 -52.20 12.77
CA LYS A 189 -22.05 -52.80 11.49
C LYS A 189 -22.30 -51.86 10.33
N LEU A 190 -23.37 -51.08 10.33
CA LEU A 190 -23.61 -50.03 9.34
C LEU A 190 -22.53 -48.94 9.43
N TYR A 191 -22.17 -48.50 10.64
CA TYR A 191 -21.05 -47.57 10.84
C TYR A 191 -19.71 -48.14 10.36
N LYS A 192 -19.40 -49.40 10.67
CA LYS A 192 -18.18 -50.08 10.20
C LYS A 192 -18.16 -50.32 8.70
N ASN A 193 -19.31 -50.60 8.08
CA ASN A 193 -19.42 -50.85 6.65
C ASN A 193 -19.39 -49.54 5.85
N ALA A 194 -19.92 -48.44 6.39
CA ALA A 194 -19.76 -47.11 5.80
C ALA A 194 -18.28 -46.68 5.75
N ASP A 195 -17.49 -47.01 6.78
CA ASP A 195 -16.03 -46.84 6.80
C ASP A 195 -15.29 -47.66 5.71
N VAL A 196 -15.90 -48.73 5.18
CA VAL A 196 -15.34 -49.60 4.13
C VAL A 196 -15.92 -49.29 2.73
N LEU A 197 -17.18 -48.87 2.64
CA LEU A 197 -17.89 -48.55 1.40
C LEU A 197 -17.63 -47.11 0.90
N SER A 198 -17.08 -46.21 1.73
CA SER A 198 -16.60 -44.89 1.29
C SER A 198 -15.32 -44.96 0.42
N ILE A 199 -14.98 -46.14 -0.10
CA ILE A 199 -13.80 -46.44 -0.94
C ILE A 199 -14.19 -46.55 -2.43
N ASN A 200 -15.48 -46.46 -2.81
CA ASN A 200 -15.88 -46.41 -4.21
C ASN A 200 -16.29 -44.99 -4.64
N ASN A 201 -15.41 -44.41 -5.46
CA ASN A 201 -15.57 -43.34 -6.45
C ASN A 201 -17.01 -42.86 -6.67
N ASP A 202 -17.25 -41.56 -6.46
CA ASP A 202 -17.83 -40.70 -7.51
C ASP A 202 -17.89 -39.19 -7.18
N ASP A 203 -17.51 -38.72 -5.98
CA ASP A 203 -17.60 -37.28 -5.65
C ASP A 203 -16.30 -36.47 -5.74
N LEU A 204 -15.24 -36.99 -6.38
CA LEU A 204 -14.02 -36.23 -6.69
C LEU A 204 -13.86 -35.88 -8.18
N THR A 205 -14.84 -36.21 -9.02
CA THR A 205 -14.80 -35.91 -10.46
C THR A 205 -16.10 -35.30 -10.94
N SER A 206 -16.50 -34.15 -10.36
CA SER A 206 -17.26 -33.17 -11.13
C SER A 206 -16.31 -32.42 -12.07
N ASP A 207 -15.99 -33.07 -13.18
CA ASP A 207 -15.73 -32.50 -14.51
C ASP A 207 -14.78 -31.28 -14.62
N THR A 208 -13.67 -31.27 -13.89
CA THR A 208 -12.50 -30.41 -14.21
C THR A 208 -11.21 -31.18 -13.98
N SER A 209 -10.30 -31.17 -14.96
CA SER A 209 -8.95 -31.70 -14.78
C SER A 209 -8.27 -31.02 -13.59
N LEU A 210 -7.88 -31.78 -12.57
CA LEU A 210 -7.00 -31.31 -11.50
C LEU A 210 -5.61 -31.09 -12.11
N ASP A 211 -5.16 -29.84 -12.14
CA ASP A 211 -3.77 -29.51 -12.39
C ASP A 211 -2.96 -29.89 -11.14
N ASN A 212 -1.69 -30.26 -11.32
CA ASN A 212 -0.85 -30.70 -10.23
C ASN A 212 -0.60 -29.60 -9.18
N ASP A 213 -0.76 -28.34 -9.57
CA ASP A 213 -0.57 -27.15 -8.72
C ASP A 213 -1.89 -26.57 -8.18
N ASP A 214 -3.04 -27.22 -8.45
CA ASP A 214 -4.31 -26.82 -7.86
C ASP A 214 -4.36 -27.13 -6.37
N ASN A 215 -4.79 -26.15 -5.57
CA ASN A 215 -5.03 -26.33 -4.15
C ASN A 215 -6.31 -27.16 -3.94
N LEU A 216 -6.13 -28.35 -3.35
CA LEU A 216 -7.18 -29.33 -3.10
C LEU A 216 -8.31 -28.75 -2.22
N PHE A 217 -7.99 -27.90 -1.24
CA PHE A 217 -8.97 -27.30 -0.33
C PHE A 217 -9.75 -26.16 -1.00
N ASP A 218 -9.11 -25.38 -1.87
CA ASP A 218 -9.78 -24.35 -2.66
C ASP A 218 -10.75 -24.97 -3.68
N ARG A 219 -10.46 -26.21 -4.12
CA ARG A 219 -11.33 -27.06 -4.95
C ARG A 219 -12.43 -27.77 -4.15
N GLY A 220 -12.57 -27.48 -2.85
CA GLY A 220 -13.66 -27.99 -2.02
C GLY A 220 -13.34 -29.22 -1.18
N MET A 221 -12.07 -29.66 -1.12
CA MET A 221 -11.67 -30.73 -0.20
C MET A 221 -11.90 -30.31 1.26
N ASP A 222 -12.65 -31.11 2.01
CA ASP A 222 -12.87 -30.88 3.44
C ASP A 222 -11.94 -31.71 4.34
N SER A 223 -12.05 -31.51 5.67
CA SER A 223 -11.22 -32.23 6.65
C SER A 223 -11.44 -33.75 6.67
N HIS A 224 -12.63 -34.22 6.27
CA HIS A 224 -12.94 -35.64 6.21
C HIS A 224 -12.27 -36.26 4.97
N GLN A 225 -12.39 -35.61 3.82
CA GLN A 225 -11.71 -35.98 2.58
C GLN A 225 -10.18 -35.91 2.73
N GLY A 226 -9.64 -34.90 3.42
CA GLY A 226 -8.20 -34.80 3.73
C GLY A 226 -7.70 -35.95 4.61
N LEU A 227 -8.50 -36.41 5.58
CA LEU A 227 -8.20 -37.60 6.40
C LEU A 227 -8.22 -38.88 5.58
N GLN A 228 -9.18 -39.02 4.66
CA GLN A 228 -9.26 -40.15 3.74
C GLN A 228 -8.05 -40.20 2.81
N LEU A 229 -7.64 -39.06 2.26
CA LEU A 229 -6.44 -38.94 1.43
C LEU A 229 -5.17 -39.32 2.21
N THR A 230 -5.02 -38.80 3.44
CA THR A 230 -3.89 -39.13 4.32
C THR A 230 -3.76 -40.64 4.55
N ARG A 231 -4.87 -41.32 4.88
CA ARG A 231 -4.89 -42.77 5.13
C ARG A 231 -4.54 -43.56 3.86
N THR A 232 -5.03 -43.10 2.71
CA THR A 232 -4.76 -43.73 1.41
C THR A 232 -3.29 -43.62 1.04
N LEU A 233 -2.70 -42.43 1.12
CA LEU A 233 -1.28 -42.20 0.82
C LEU A 233 -0.37 -42.95 1.79
N ARG A 234 -0.69 -42.94 3.10
CA ARG A 234 0.01 -43.72 4.13
C ARG A 234 0.06 -45.21 3.80
N ARG A 235 -1.04 -45.77 3.28
CA ARG A 235 -1.13 -47.20 2.90
C ARG A 235 -0.37 -47.51 1.62
N ILE A 236 -0.49 -46.68 0.59
CA ILE A 236 0.13 -46.92 -0.72
C ILE A 236 1.65 -46.77 -0.65
N PHE A 237 2.13 -45.74 0.04
CA PHE A 237 3.55 -45.38 0.08
C PHE A 237 4.28 -45.87 1.34
N TYR A 238 3.62 -46.68 2.18
CA TYR A 238 4.16 -47.24 3.42
C TYR A 238 4.87 -46.21 4.32
N HIS A 239 4.30 -45.00 4.42
CA HIS A 239 4.89 -43.90 5.18
C HIS A 239 4.12 -43.69 6.50
N PRO A 240 4.44 -44.42 7.59
CA PRO A 240 3.62 -44.46 8.80
C PRO A 240 3.42 -43.09 9.48
N ASP A 241 4.38 -42.19 9.31
CA ASP A 241 4.35 -40.84 9.89
C ASP A 241 3.60 -39.82 9.03
N PHE A 242 3.12 -40.21 7.84
CA PHE A 242 2.36 -39.32 6.96
C PHE A 242 1.01 -38.97 7.60
N ALA A 243 0.87 -37.74 8.09
CA ALA A 243 -0.25 -37.32 8.92
C ALA A 243 -1.08 -36.24 8.22
N LEU A 244 -2.30 -36.03 8.70
CA LEU A 244 -3.20 -35.02 8.14
C LEU A 244 -2.56 -33.62 8.04
N PRO A 245 -1.76 -33.15 9.02
CA PRO A 245 -1.04 -31.89 8.88
C PRO A 245 -0.14 -31.82 7.64
N THR A 246 0.46 -32.94 7.21
CA THR A 246 1.27 -32.99 5.98
C THR A 246 0.43 -32.67 4.75
N VAL A 247 -0.84 -33.07 4.71
CA VAL A 247 -1.77 -32.72 3.62
C VAL A 247 -2.14 -31.24 3.65
N TYR A 248 -2.37 -30.68 4.85
CA TYR A 248 -2.63 -29.24 4.99
C TYR A 248 -1.43 -28.36 4.65
N GLN A 249 -0.22 -28.82 4.96
CA GLN A 249 1.03 -28.11 4.67
C GLN A 249 1.45 -28.21 3.20
N ASN A 250 0.89 -29.18 2.47
CA ASN A 250 1.19 -29.46 1.07
C ASN A 250 -0.12 -29.61 0.30
N PRO A 251 -0.90 -28.54 0.08
CA PRO A 251 -2.27 -28.63 -0.39
C PRO A 251 -2.42 -28.94 -1.90
N THR A 252 -1.33 -29.09 -2.66
CA THR A 252 -1.33 -29.41 -4.10
C THR A 252 -0.72 -30.78 -4.37
N VAL A 253 -1.02 -31.39 -5.52
CA VAL A 253 -0.46 -32.71 -5.90
C VAL A 253 1.07 -32.64 -6.01
N SER A 254 1.61 -31.59 -6.64
CA SER A 254 3.06 -31.36 -6.76
C SER A 254 3.75 -31.30 -5.40
N GLN A 255 3.16 -30.58 -4.44
CA GLN A 255 3.70 -30.46 -3.08
C GLN A 255 3.57 -31.78 -2.30
N LEU A 256 2.46 -32.51 -2.42
CA LEU A 256 2.29 -33.81 -1.78
C LEU A 256 3.30 -34.83 -2.30
N VAL A 257 3.51 -34.89 -3.61
CA VAL A 257 4.51 -35.77 -4.24
C VAL A 257 5.91 -35.43 -3.70
N THR A 258 6.25 -34.14 -3.63
CA THR A 258 7.53 -33.70 -3.06
C THR A 258 7.65 -34.07 -1.59
N ALA A 259 6.62 -33.84 -0.77
CA ALA A 259 6.62 -34.19 0.64
C ALA A 259 6.73 -35.71 0.89
N ILE A 260 6.22 -36.54 -0.02
CA ILE A 260 6.34 -38.01 0.03
C ILE A 260 7.74 -38.47 -0.39
N LEU A 261 8.34 -37.83 -1.41
CA LEU A 261 9.64 -38.24 -1.97
C LEU A 261 10.84 -37.67 -1.19
N THR A 262 10.70 -36.48 -0.60
CA THR A 262 11.75 -35.77 0.14
C THR A 262 11.23 -35.25 1.48
N PRO A 263 10.96 -36.14 2.47
CA PRO A 263 10.30 -35.78 3.73
C PRO A 263 11.11 -34.84 4.67
N ASN A 264 12.36 -34.51 4.33
CA ASN A 264 13.27 -33.72 5.17
C ASN A 264 13.73 -32.37 4.57
N GLU A 265 13.22 -31.95 3.40
CA GLU A 265 13.60 -30.65 2.84
C GLU A 265 12.38 -29.74 2.65
N THR A 266 12.56 -28.50 3.11
CA THR A 266 11.73 -27.30 2.91
C THR A 266 10.40 -27.19 3.67
N VAL A 267 10.48 -26.87 4.96
CA VAL A 267 9.50 -25.96 5.57
C VAL A 267 9.83 -24.55 5.06
N GLN A 268 9.07 -24.08 4.07
CA GLN A 268 9.13 -22.69 3.66
C GLN A 268 8.82 -21.83 4.89
N SER A 269 9.70 -20.88 5.22
CA SER A 269 9.56 -20.04 6.41
C SER A 269 8.24 -19.26 6.35
N GLU A 270 7.28 -19.59 7.21
CA GLU A 270 5.98 -18.90 7.33
C GLU A 270 6.16 -17.37 7.44
N ARG A 271 7.28 -16.93 8.03
CA ARG A 271 7.63 -15.52 8.14
C ARG A 271 7.81 -14.83 6.79
N GLY A 272 8.46 -15.49 5.82
CA GLY A 272 8.64 -14.94 4.47
C GLY A 272 7.30 -14.82 3.74
N SER A 273 6.47 -15.88 3.80
CA SER A 273 5.13 -15.87 3.20
C SER A 273 4.20 -14.85 3.86
N MET A 274 4.30 -14.66 5.18
CA MET A 274 3.59 -13.60 5.89
C MET A 274 4.04 -12.22 5.43
N GLU A 275 5.34 -11.97 5.27
CA GLU A 275 5.88 -10.69 4.79
C GLU A 275 5.40 -10.38 3.36
N ASP A 276 5.40 -11.37 2.47
CA ASP A 276 4.92 -11.26 1.07
C ASP A 276 3.40 -11.05 0.97
N LEU A 277 2.61 -11.79 1.76
CA LEU A 277 1.16 -11.60 1.83
C LEU A 277 0.82 -10.24 2.43
N LEU A 278 1.53 -9.81 3.48
CA LEU A 278 1.32 -8.49 4.07
C LEU A 278 1.66 -7.38 3.07
N ALA A 279 2.74 -7.52 2.29
CA ALA A 279 3.09 -6.60 1.23
C ALA A 279 2.00 -6.54 0.13
N THR A 280 1.49 -7.71 -0.28
CA THR A 280 0.43 -7.84 -1.30
C THR A 280 -0.89 -7.21 -0.84
N TYR A 281 -1.36 -7.54 0.36
CA TYR A 281 -2.61 -6.99 0.89
C TYR A 281 -2.47 -5.51 1.28
N ARG A 282 -1.29 -5.04 1.72
CA ARG A 282 -1.03 -3.59 1.89
C ARG A 282 -1.10 -2.85 0.56
N LYS A 283 -0.62 -3.47 -0.54
CA LYS A 283 -0.71 -2.90 -1.89
C LYS A 283 -2.18 -2.79 -2.33
N LEU A 284 -2.98 -3.84 -2.11
CA LEU A 284 -4.41 -3.88 -2.44
C LEU A 284 -5.26 -2.94 -1.57
N ALA A 285 -4.90 -2.76 -0.30
CA ALA A 285 -5.56 -1.85 0.63
C ALA A 285 -5.10 -0.39 0.50
N SER A 286 -4.05 -0.11 -0.28
CA SER A 286 -3.56 1.26 -0.44
C SER A 286 -4.46 2.04 -1.40
N GLU A 287 -4.97 3.20 -0.96
CA GLU A 287 -5.65 4.15 -1.85
C GLU A 287 -4.73 4.48 -3.03
N GLN A 288 -5.23 4.24 -4.24
CA GLN A 288 -4.58 4.65 -5.48
C GLN A 288 -4.41 6.18 -5.47
N VAL A 289 -3.16 6.64 -5.63
CA VAL A 289 -2.81 8.05 -5.53
C VAL A 289 -2.97 8.71 -6.90
N SER A 290 -3.77 9.76 -6.96
CA SER A 290 -3.85 10.65 -8.12
C SER A 290 -2.95 11.87 -7.92
N VAL A 291 -2.11 12.16 -8.92
CA VAL A 291 -1.10 13.22 -8.86
C VAL A 291 -1.46 14.34 -9.83
N LEU A 292 -1.28 15.59 -9.41
CA LEU A 292 -1.24 16.75 -10.28
C LEU A 292 0.22 17.19 -10.39
N LEU A 293 0.78 17.19 -11.58
CA LEU A 293 2.14 17.63 -11.86
C LEU A 293 2.10 18.86 -12.76
N THR A 294 2.74 19.94 -12.32
CA THR A 294 3.01 21.10 -13.18
C THR A 294 4.44 21.07 -13.68
N GLY A 295 4.67 21.51 -14.92
CA GLY A 295 6.02 21.63 -15.47
C GLY A 295 6.62 20.31 -15.92
N SER A 296 5.78 19.32 -16.25
CA SER A 296 6.21 17.99 -16.70
C SER A 296 7.11 18.06 -17.94
N THR A 297 6.96 19.09 -18.78
CA THR A 297 7.74 19.26 -20.01
C THR A 297 9.13 19.87 -19.78
N GLY A 298 9.47 20.27 -18.55
CA GLY A 298 10.83 20.69 -18.18
C GLY A 298 11.76 19.50 -17.98
N ILE A 299 13.06 19.75 -17.80
CA ILE A 299 14.07 18.67 -17.60
C ILE A 299 13.71 17.86 -16.35
N VAL A 300 13.67 18.51 -15.18
CA VAL A 300 13.31 17.86 -13.90
C VAL A 300 11.91 17.28 -13.98
N GLY A 301 10.95 18.01 -14.57
CA GLY A 301 9.57 17.54 -14.69
C GLY A 301 9.41 16.27 -15.55
N THR A 302 10.25 16.09 -16.57
CA THR A 302 10.19 14.93 -17.48
C THR A 302 10.63 13.68 -16.74
N HIS A 303 11.76 13.73 -16.05
CA HIS A 303 12.25 12.60 -15.25
C HIS A 303 11.37 12.39 -14.00
N LEU A 304 10.84 13.45 -13.38
CA LEU A 304 9.88 13.32 -12.28
C LEU A 304 8.59 12.63 -12.73
N LEU A 305 8.08 12.91 -13.93
CA LEU A 305 6.93 12.21 -14.49
C LEU A 305 7.23 10.71 -14.67
N GLN A 306 8.40 10.35 -15.22
CA GLN A 306 8.82 8.96 -15.36
C GLN A 306 9.00 8.27 -14.01
N ALA A 307 9.61 8.93 -13.03
CA ALA A 307 9.75 8.41 -11.67
C ALA A 307 8.38 8.13 -11.05
N LEU A 308 7.42 9.06 -11.15
CA LEU A 308 6.04 8.88 -10.67
C LEU A 308 5.32 7.71 -11.37
N LEU A 309 5.45 7.59 -12.69
CA LEU A 309 4.86 6.49 -13.47
C LEU A 309 5.45 5.13 -13.08
N SER A 310 6.70 5.10 -12.62
CA SER A 310 7.35 3.87 -12.18
C SER A 310 6.86 3.37 -10.81
N ARG A 311 5.98 4.11 -10.11
CA ARG A 311 5.40 3.69 -8.82
C ARG A 311 4.00 3.10 -9.01
N ASP A 312 3.84 1.85 -8.58
CA ASP A 312 2.57 1.11 -8.67
C ASP A 312 1.40 1.78 -7.94
N ARG A 313 1.68 2.57 -6.89
CA ARG A 313 0.65 3.25 -6.10
C ARG A 313 0.05 4.48 -6.82
N ILE A 314 0.74 5.01 -7.82
CA ILE A 314 0.26 6.17 -8.57
C ILE A 314 -0.69 5.68 -9.65
N ALA A 315 -2.00 5.90 -9.54
CA ALA A 315 -2.91 5.39 -10.57
C ALA A 315 -3.02 6.33 -11.78
N ARG A 316 -3.08 7.64 -11.53
CA ARG A 316 -3.30 8.65 -12.56
C ARG A 316 -2.48 9.90 -12.29
N ILE A 317 -2.01 10.54 -13.36
CA ILE A 317 -1.25 11.80 -13.29
C ILE A 317 -1.90 12.83 -14.23
N PHE A 318 -2.30 13.97 -13.68
CA PHE A 318 -2.74 15.14 -14.43
C PHE A 318 -1.53 16.06 -14.66
N CYS A 319 -1.09 16.19 -15.90
CA CYS A 319 -0.01 17.10 -16.27
C CYS A 319 -0.57 18.44 -16.73
N LEU A 320 -0.37 19.48 -15.93
CA LEU A 320 -0.83 20.84 -16.22
C LEU A 320 0.29 21.64 -16.90
N ASN A 321 0.09 22.01 -18.16
CA ASN A 321 1.05 22.82 -18.91
C ASN A 321 0.36 23.92 -19.74
N ARG A 322 1.15 24.85 -20.27
CA ARG A 322 0.67 25.99 -21.08
C ARG A 322 0.51 25.67 -22.57
N GLY A 323 1.02 24.52 -23.02
CA GLY A 323 0.98 24.08 -24.42
C GLY A 323 -0.46 23.92 -24.93
N LYS A 324 -0.67 24.07 -26.25
CA LYS A 324 -2.01 24.02 -26.86
C LYS A 324 -2.75 22.70 -26.57
N ASP A 325 -2.00 21.61 -26.51
CA ASP A 325 -2.42 20.23 -26.25
C ASP A 325 -2.13 19.79 -24.79
N GLY A 326 -1.95 20.74 -23.87
CA GLY A 326 -1.51 20.43 -22.51
C GLY A 326 -0.06 19.94 -22.40
N GLY A 327 0.74 20.10 -23.46
CA GLY A 327 2.15 19.71 -23.50
C GLY A 327 2.39 18.25 -23.89
N ARG A 328 1.37 17.53 -24.38
CA ARG A 328 1.46 16.12 -24.77
C ARG A 328 2.57 15.88 -25.79
N ASP A 329 2.55 16.56 -26.93
CA ASP A 329 3.52 16.37 -28.01
C ASP A 329 4.96 16.66 -27.55
N THR A 330 5.14 17.70 -26.74
CA THR A 330 6.44 18.01 -26.14
C THR A 330 6.88 16.90 -25.20
N GLN A 331 5.98 16.39 -24.35
CA GLN A 331 6.30 15.31 -23.42
C GLN A 331 6.70 14.02 -24.15
N TYR A 332 5.98 13.67 -25.22
CA TYR A 332 6.30 12.53 -26.08
C TYR A 332 7.70 12.65 -26.67
N LYS A 333 8.03 13.82 -27.23
CA LYS A 333 9.39 14.10 -27.76
C LYS A 333 10.45 14.00 -26.69
N ASN A 334 10.19 14.55 -25.49
CA ASN A 334 11.12 14.49 -24.37
C ASN A 334 11.35 13.04 -23.91
N PHE A 335 10.30 12.22 -23.79
CA PHE A 335 10.41 10.81 -23.42
C PHE A 335 11.21 10.02 -24.46
N VAL A 336 10.92 10.20 -25.75
CA VAL A 336 11.68 9.56 -26.83
C VAL A 336 13.15 9.99 -26.79
N ALA A 337 13.43 11.28 -26.64
CA ALA A 337 14.81 11.80 -26.55
C ALA A 337 15.55 11.27 -25.31
N ALA A 338 14.83 10.99 -24.22
CA ALA A 338 15.38 10.41 -23.00
C ALA A 338 15.41 8.87 -23.00
N GLY A 339 14.99 8.20 -24.08
CA GLY A 339 14.90 6.74 -24.16
C GLY A 339 13.84 6.12 -23.24
N ILE A 340 12.83 6.88 -22.84
CA ILE A 340 11.78 6.46 -21.91
C ILE A 340 10.57 5.92 -22.70
N PRO A 341 10.03 4.73 -22.36
CA PRO A 341 8.82 4.20 -23.01
C PRO A 341 7.62 5.14 -22.87
N THR A 342 6.90 5.37 -23.98
CA THR A 342 5.77 6.30 -24.00
C THR A 342 4.42 5.65 -23.70
N ILE A 343 4.33 4.32 -23.65
CA ILE A 343 3.04 3.60 -23.50
C ILE A 343 2.27 4.03 -22.26
N GLN A 344 2.98 4.28 -21.15
CA GLN A 344 2.39 4.71 -19.89
C GLN A 344 1.78 6.13 -19.96
N LEU A 345 2.18 6.95 -20.94
CA LEU A 345 1.61 8.29 -21.13
C LEU A 345 0.14 8.21 -21.57
N ASP A 346 -0.22 7.24 -22.42
CA ASP A 346 -1.60 7.08 -22.88
C ASP A 346 -2.48 6.39 -21.83
N GLU A 347 -1.91 5.52 -21.01
CA GLU A 347 -2.66 4.74 -20.01
C GLU A 347 -2.96 5.53 -18.73
N ARG A 348 -2.00 6.34 -18.26
CA ARG A 348 -2.03 6.89 -16.89
C ARG A 348 -1.88 8.41 -16.83
N VAL A 349 -1.62 9.11 -17.94
CA VAL A 349 -1.39 10.56 -17.95
C VAL A 349 -2.50 11.31 -18.71
N THR A 350 -3.07 12.32 -18.07
CA THR A 350 -3.97 13.29 -18.71
C THR A 350 -3.25 14.62 -18.84
N PHE A 351 -2.97 15.06 -20.07
CA PHE A 351 -2.40 16.37 -20.35
C PHE A 351 -3.50 17.42 -20.45
N ILE A 352 -3.36 18.50 -19.68
CA ILE A 352 -4.37 19.56 -19.60
C ILE A 352 -3.70 20.92 -19.84
N LYS A 353 -4.24 21.66 -20.79
CA LYS A 353 -3.87 23.04 -21.02
C LYS A 353 -4.45 23.91 -19.92
N VAL A 354 -3.60 24.68 -19.26
CA VAL A 354 -4.01 25.61 -18.20
C VAL A 354 -3.42 27.01 -18.41
N ASN A 355 -4.12 27.99 -17.86
CA ASN A 355 -3.57 29.28 -17.51
C ASN A 355 -3.52 29.32 -15.97
N VAL A 356 -2.37 28.93 -15.41
CA VAL A 356 -2.24 28.69 -13.96
C VAL A 356 -2.43 29.96 -13.12
N GLU A 357 -2.15 31.12 -13.69
CA GLU A 357 -2.34 32.42 -13.04
C GLU A 357 -3.81 32.89 -13.04
N SER A 358 -4.67 32.30 -13.87
CA SER A 358 -6.11 32.61 -13.90
C SER A 358 -6.88 31.89 -12.80
N PRO A 359 -8.00 32.47 -12.32
CA PRO A 359 -8.95 31.76 -11.47
C PRO A 359 -9.33 30.40 -12.07
N PHE A 360 -9.50 29.40 -11.22
CA PHE A 360 -9.79 28.01 -11.63
C PHE A 360 -8.80 27.45 -12.67
N LEU A 361 -7.55 27.96 -12.69
CA LEU A 361 -6.49 27.58 -13.63
C LEU A 361 -6.86 27.81 -15.11
N GLY A 362 -7.86 28.67 -15.36
CA GLY A 362 -8.41 28.92 -16.70
C GLY A 362 -9.20 27.74 -17.28
N LEU A 363 -9.67 26.83 -16.43
CA LEU A 363 -10.45 25.65 -16.82
C LEU A 363 -11.96 25.89 -16.68
N ASP A 364 -12.75 25.11 -17.42
CA ASP A 364 -14.19 25.00 -17.15
C ASP A 364 -14.45 24.21 -15.85
N SER A 365 -15.68 24.27 -15.35
CA SER A 365 -16.06 23.63 -14.09
C SER A 365 -15.86 22.12 -14.10
N THR A 366 -16.15 21.45 -15.22
CA THR A 366 -16.04 19.99 -15.33
C THR A 366 -14.59 19.53 -15.22
N LEU A 367 -13.68 20.16 -15.96
CA LEU A 367 -12.25 19.86 -15.89
C LEU A 367 -11.67 20.25 -14.53
N TYR A 368 -12.04 21.41 -13.99
CA TYR A 368 -11.57 21.82 -12.67
C TYR A 368 -12.03 20.86 -11.57
N ASP A 369 -13.30 20.41 -11.60
CA ASP A 369 -13.81 19.44 -10.64
C ASP A 369 -13.11 18.08 -10.74
N SER A 370 -12.70 17.66 -11.94
CA SER A 370 -11.91 16.44 -12.11
C SER A 370 -10.55 16.51 -11.40
N LEU A 371 -9.93 17.70 -11.31
CA LEU A 371 -8.66 17.90 -10.61
C LEU A 371 -8.81 17.87 -9.09
N ARG A 372 -10.03 18.00 -8.55
CA ARG A 372 -10.27 17.99 -7.10
C ARG A 372 -10.12 16.60 -6.49
N SER A 373 -10.03 15.54 -7.29
CA SER A 373 -9.83 14.16 -6.81
C SER A 373 -8.37 13.81 -6.52
N VAL A 374 -7.43 14.76 -6.65
CA VAL A 374 -5.99 14.48 -6.47
C VAL A 374 -5.61 14.34 -5.00
N ASN A 375 -4.56 13.57 -4.72
CA ASN A 375 -4.01 13.36 -3.38
C ASN A 375 -2.63 14.02 -3.25
N LEU A 376 -1.98 14.33 -4.36
CA LEU A 376 -0.66 14.92 -4.41
C LEU A 376 -0.61 16.01 -5.49
N VAL A 377 -0.13 17.19 -5.12
CA VAL A 377 0.21 18.29 -6.01
C VAL A 377 1.73 18.46 -6.02
N ALA A 378 2.36 18.18 -7.15
CA ALA A 378 3.79 18.40 -7.39
C ALA A 378 3.99 19.65 -8.27
N HIS A 379 4.41 20.74 -7.65
CA HIS A 379 4.67 22.00 -8.33
C HIS A 379 6.15 22.17 -8.69
N ALA A 380 6.51 21.79 -9.93
CA ALA A 380 7.84 21.97 -10.50
C ALA A 380 7.91 23.06 -11.59
N ALA A 381 6.77 23.58 -12.07
CA ALA A 381 6.73 24.61 -13.10
C ALA A 381 7.30 25.94 -12.60
N TRP A 382 8.49 26.31 -13.05
CA TRP A 382 9.08 27.61 -12.76
C TRP A 382 10.02 28.05 -13.90
N PRO A 383 9.98 29.33 -14.34
CA PRO A 383 10.95 29.82 -15.31
C PRO A 383 12.31 29.99 -14.64
N VAL A 384 13.31 29.22 -15.06
CA VAL A 384 14.69 29.37 -14.60
C VAL A 384 15.37 30.44 -15.45
N ASN A 385 15.40 31.67 -14.94
CA ASN A 385 16.09 32.79 -15.58
C ASN A 385 16.59 33.78 -14.52
N PHE A 386 17.90 33.83 -14.37
CA PHE A 386 18.57 34.64 -13.35
C PHE A 386 18.64 36.14 -13.69
N ASN A 387 18.37 36.50 -14.96
CA ASN A 387 18.37 37.89 -15.42
C ASN A 387 17.03 38.60 -15.20
N LEU A 388 15.97 37.86 -14.88
CA LEU A 388 14.65 38.45 -14.62
C LEU A 388 14.62 39.13 -13.24
N LEU A 389 14.01 40.31 -13.20
CA LEU A 389 13.68 41.00 -11.94
C LEU A 389 12.54 40.27 -11.21
N LEU A 390 12.45 40.48 -9.89
CA LEU A 390 11.42 39.85 -9.05
C LEU A 390 9.99 40.10 -9.57
N SER A 391 9.70 41.29 -10.09
CA SER A 391 8.38 41.65 -10.61
C SER A 391 7.90 40.74 -11.74
N ALA A 392 8.81 40.16 -12.53
CA ALA A 392 8.50 39.23 -13.60
C ALA A 392 7.94 37.88 -13.09
N PHE A 393 8.14 37.57 -11.80
CA PHE A 393 7.68 36.33 -11.18
C PHE A 393 6.31 36.44 -10.51
N ARG A 394 5.63 37.60 -10.59
CA ARG A 394 4.33 37.82 -9.96
C ARG A 394 3.30 36.76 -10.37
N LEU A 395 3.27 36.38 -11.65
CA LEU A 395 2.33 35.38 -12.16
C LEU A 395 2.59 33.98 -11.58
N GLN A 396 3.85 33.63 -11.33
CA GLN A 396 4.25 32.35 -10.72
C GLN A 396 3.81 32.28 -9.25
N LEU A 397 3.91 33.39 -8.54
CA LEU A 397 3.40 33.49 -7.16
C LEU A 397 1.86 33.42 -7.14
N THR A 398 1.17 34.04 -8.11
CA THR A 398 -0.29 33.89 -8.27
C THR A 398 -0.69 32.45 -8.59
N ALA A 399 0.04 31.78 -9.49
CA ALA A 399 -0.18 30.38 -9.82
C ALA A 399 -0.07 29.47 -8.59
N LEU A 400 0.92 29.72 -7.73
CA LEU A 400 1.09 28.99 -6.47
C LEU A 400 -0.15 29.13 -5.58
N VAL A 401 -0.69 30.33 -5.42
CA VAL A 401 -1.93 30.59 -4.66
C VAL A 401 -3.11 29.82 -5.26
N ASN A 402 -3.28 29.86 -6.58
CA ASN A 402 -4.37 29.14 -7.26
C ASN A 402 -4.27 27.62 -7.07
N LEU A 403 -3.05 27.05 -7.07
CA LEU A 403 -2.84 25.63 -6.79
C LEU A 403 -3.17 25.28 -5.32
N PHE A 404 -2.89 26.17 -4.38
CA PHE A 404 -3.36 26.02 -2.99
C PHE A 404 -4.88 26.08 -2.88
N THR A 405 -5.54 26.98 -3.63
CA THR A 405 -7.01 27.03 -3.69
C THR A 405 -7.58 25.72 -4.19
N LEU A 406 -6.99 25.12 -5.24
CA LEU A 406 -7.38 23.80 -5.72
C LEU A 406 -7.19 22.73 -4.64
N ALA A 407 -6.00 22.65 -4.03
CA ALA A 407 -5.68 21.67 -2.98
C ALA A 407 -6.62 21.80 -1.77
N ALA A 408 -6.98 23.02 -1.37
CA ALA A 408 -7.94 23.27 -0.30
C ALA A 408 -9.35 22.78 -0.66
N SER A 409 -9.75 22.95 -1.92
CA SER A 409 -11.07 22.54 -2.44
C SER A 409 -11.19 21.05 -2.79
N ALA A 410 -10.09 20.30 -2.74
CA ALA A 410 -10.02 18.91 -3.14
C ALA A 410 -10.92 18.00 -2.28
N THR A 411 -11.50 16.98 -2.91
CA THR A 411 -12.37 15.99 -2.25
C THR A 411 -11.59 15.01 -1.38
N SER A 412 -10.32 14.75 -1.73
CA SER A 412 -9.42 13.89 -0.94
C SER A 412 -9.25 14.44 0.47
N PRO A 413 -9.32 13.60 1.53
CA PRO A 413 -9.24 14.07 2.92
C PRO A 413 -7.90 14.76 3.23
N ILE A 414 -6.84 14.34 2.56
CA ILE A 414 -5.50 14.92 2.63
C ILE A 414 -4.97 15.13 1.22
N VAL A 415 -4.41 16.30 0.94
CA VAL A 415 -3.69 16.60 -0.31
C VAL A 415 -2.28 17.05 0.03
N ARG A 416 -1.29 16.22 -0.28
CA ARG A 416 0.11 16.61 -0.13
C ARG A 416 0.45 17.66 -1.18
N PHE A 417 1.12 18.73 -0.75
CA PHE A 417 1.55 19.80 -1.64
C PHE A 417 3.07 19.91 -1.61
N ILE A 418 3.69 19.80 -2.78
CA ILE A 418 5.14 19.81 -2.91
C ILE A 418 5.54 20.93 -3.82
N PHE A 419 6.49 21.71 -3.35
CA PHE A 419 7.11 22.77 -4.13
C PHE A 419 8.58 22.48 -4.35
N ILE A 420 8.98 22.42 -5.63
CA ILE A 420 10.38 22.33 -6.02
C ILE A 420 10.97 23.75 -5.98
N SER A 421 11.66 24.06 -4.90
CA SER A 421 12.41 25.30 -4.69
C SER A 421 13.85 25.16 -5.22
N SER A 422 14.71 26.11 -4.86
CA SER A 422 16.10 26.16 -5.28
C SER A 422 16.97 26.64 -4.13
N ILE A 423 18.23 26.20 -4.09
CA ILE A 423 19.23 26.72 -3.14
C ILE A 423 19.40 28.25 -3.24
N ALA A 424 19.09 28.87 -4.38
CA ALA A 424 19.08 30.32 -4.56
C ALA A 424 18.09 31.06 -3.62
N ALA A 425 17.12 30.34 -3.03
CA ALA A 425 16.23 30.89 -2.02
C ALA A 425 16.96 31.22 -0.70
N VAL A 426 18.15 30.66 -0.47
CA VAL A 426 18.91 30.81 0.78
C VAL A 426 20.39 31.14 0.59
N GLU A 427 20.80 31.48 -0.64
CA GLU A 427 22.19 31.81 -0.98
C GLU A 427 22.72 33.07 -0.27
N GLY A 428 21.84 33.97 0.16
CA GLY A 428 22.14 35.15 0.97
C GLY A 428 22.30 34.87 2.47
N TYR A 429 22.04 33.65 2.94
CA TYR A 429 22.18 33.29 4.36
C TYR A 429 23.63 33.36 4.83
N ARG A 430 23.88 33.96 6.01
CA ARG A 430 25.23 34.21 6.55
C ARG A 430 25.49 33.66 7.96
N HIS A 431 24.51 32.99 8.58
CA HIS A 431 24.61 32.51 9.96
C HIS A 431 25.05 31.04 10.06
N GLY A 432 25.97 30.62 9.19
CA GLY A 432 26.45 29.24 9.07
C GLY A 432 25.79 28.45 7.93
N PRO A 433 25.90 27.11 7.93
CA PRO A 433 25.17 26.22 7.04
C PRO A 433 23.67 26.54 6.98
N ALA A 434 23.13 26.78 5.80
CA ALA A 434 21.69 27.05 5.67
C ALA A 434 20.89 25.82 6.15
N PRO A 435 19.97 25.98 7.13
CA PRO A 435 19.27 24.87 7.76
C PRO A 435 18.11 24.36 6.91
N GLU A 436 17.67 23.12 7.17
CA GLU A 436 16.48 22.51 6.58
C GLU A 436 15.18 22.99 7.25
N LYS A 437 14.99 24.32 7.28
CA LYS A 437 13.78 25.00 7.76
C LYS A 437 13.44 26.21 6.89
N ILE A 438 12.19 26.65 6.96
CA ILE A 438 11.76 27.90 6.36
C ILE A 438 12.45 29.05 7.11
N LEU A 439 12.98 30.00 6.35
CA LEU A 439 13.66 31.19 6.85
C LEU A 439 12.78 32.40 6.52
N GLU A 440 12.70 33.37 7.43
CA GLU A 440 11.80 34.52 7.28
C GLU A 440 12.52 35.82 6.92
N SER A 441 13.84 35.91 7.17
CA SER A 441 14.61 37.11 6.85
C SER A 441 14.65 37.35 5.35
N LEU A 442 14.33 38.58 4.92
CA LEU A 442 14.33 38.98 3.51
C LEU A 442 15.74 39.12 2.91
N ASP A 443 16.79 39.04 3.74
CA ASP A 443 18.20 39.04 3.32
C ASP A 443 18.70 37.61 2.98
N THR A 444 17.88 36.61 3.23
CA THR A 444 18.18 35.19 3.00
C THR A 444 18.41 34.79 1.52
N PRO A 445 17.63 35.27 0.52
CA PRO A 445 17.78 34.82 -0.85
C PRO A 445 19.00 35.40 -1.57
N ALA A 446 19.35 34.78 -2.69
CA ALA A 446 20.29 35.34 -3.65
C ALA A 446 19.84 36.75 -4.09
N PRO A 447 20.77 37.69 -4.34
CA PRO A 447 20.45 39.11 -4.58
C PRO A 447 19.91 39.40 -5.99
N PHE A 448 19.21 38.45 -6.63
CA PHE A 448 18.59 38.59 -7.94
C PHE A 448 17.15 38.04 -7.95
N GLY A 449 16.40 38.34 -9.01
CA GLY A 449 14.94 38.14 -9.01
C GLY A 449 14.50 36.68 -8.85
N TYR A 450 15.21 35.72 -9.48
CA TYR A 450 14.90 34.29 -9.35
C TYR A 450 15.02 33.79 -7.90
N GLY A 451 16.14 34.10 -7.21
CA GLY A 451 16.36 33.68 -5.82
C GLY A 451 15.31 34.27 -4.87
N ARG A 452 15.04 35.57 -5.01
CA ARG A 452 13.97 36.26 -4.24
C ARG A 452 12.59 35.66 -4.51
N ALA A 453 12.27 35.31 -5.76
CA ALA A 453 10.97 34.76 -6.11
C ALA A 453 10.77 33.34 -5.56
N LYS A 454 11.82 32.49 -5.60
CA LYS A 454 11.77 31.16 -4.96
C LYS A 454 11.61 31.27 -3.45
N PHE A 455 12.33 32.18 -2.80
CA PHE A 455 12.18 32.44 -1.37
C PHE A 455 10.77 32.92 -0.98
N LEU A 456 10.19 33.87 -1.73
CA LEU A 456 8.80 34.27 -1.50
C LEU A 456 7.82 33.11 -1.69
N ALA A 457 8.07 32.23 -2.66
CA ALA A 457 7.26 31.03 -2.84
C ALA A 457 7.38 30.06 -1.65
N GLU A 458 8.56 29.90 -1.03
CA GLU A 458 8.71 29.11 0.21
C GLU A 458 7.84 29.67 1.34
N LEU A 459 7.87 30.99 1.54
CA LEU A 459 7.04 31.66 2.54
C LEU A 459 5.53 31.50 2.27
N LEU A 460 5.11 31.56 1.00
CA LEU A 460 3.72 31.34 0.61
C LEU A 460 3.28 29.88 0.82
N VAL A 461 4.15 28.92 0.47
CA VAL A 461 3.90 27.50 0.75
C VAL A 461 3.72 27.28 2.24
N ASP A 462 4.56 27.91 3.04
CA ASP A 462 4.55 27.76 4.48
C ASP A 462 3.35 28.44 5.15
N ALA A 463 2.96 29.63 4.67
CA ALA A 463 1.71 30.27 5.05
C ALA A 463 0.48 29.41 4.69
N GLY A 464 0.46 28.83 3.48
CA GLY A 464 -0.60 27.93 3.02
C GLY A 464 -0.71 26.66 3.87
N GLY A 465 0.42 26.02 4.17
CA GLY A 465 0.50 24.81 5.01
C GLY A 465 0.08 25.04 6.47
N ARG A 466 0.39 26.22 7.03
CA ARG A 466 -0.13 26.65 8.34
C ARG A 466 -1.63 26.87 8.29
N HIS A 467 -2.11 27.60 7.29
CA HIS A 467 -3.53 27.98 7.19
C HIS A 467 -4.45 26.77 6.96
N LEU A 468 -4.05 25.84 6.09
CA LEU A 468 -4.85 24.68 5.71
C LEU A 468 -4.63 23.48 6.64
N GLY A 469 -3.67 23.55 7.57
CA GLY A 469 -3.44 22.52 8.57
C GLY A 469 -3.25 21.13 7.97
N SER A 470 -3.78 20.11 8.63
CA SER A 470 -3.64 18.69 8.24
C SER A 470 -4.24 18.35 6.88
N LYS A 471 -5.16 19.18 6.35
CA LYS A 471 -5.77 18.99 5.03
C LYS A 471 -4.75 19.10 3.90
N VAL A 472 -3.79 20.04 4.01
CA VAL A 472 -2.75 20.25 3.00
C VAL A 472 -1.36 20.26 3.63
N PRO A 473 -0.75 19.09 3.89
CA PRO A 473 0.64 18.99 4.28
C PRO A 473 1.57 19.49 3.18
N THR A 474 2.46 20.42 3.53
CA THR A 474 3.36 21.08 2.60
C THR A 474 4.78 20.56 2.72
N THR A 475 5.46 20.44 1.58
CA THR A 475 6.86 20.09 1.49
C THR A 475 7.58 21.02 0.52
N VAL A 476 8.70 21.58 0.95
CA VAL A 476 9.58 22.42 0.13
C VAL A 476 10.90 21.68 -0.06
N ILE A 477 11.35 21.58 -1.30
CA ILE A 477 12.60 20.90 -1.64
C ILE A 477 13.51 21.90 -2.36
N ARG A 478 14.58 22.36 -1.70
CA ARG A 478 15.57 23.27 -2.30
C ARG A 478 16.56 22.48 -3.12
N VAL A 479 16.37 22.44 -4.43
CA VAL A 479 17.25 21.70 -5.34
C VAL A 479 18.52 22.52 -5.65
N GLY A 480 19.68 21.85 -5.57
CA GLY A 480 20.98 22.36 -5.99
C GLY A 480 21.17 22.40 -7.51
N GLN A 481 22.42 22.27 -7.96
CA GLN A 481 22.71 22.16 -9.39
C GLN A 481 22.22 20.80 -9.91
N VAL A 482 21.30 20.85 -10.88
CA VAL A 482 20.83 19.67 -11.60
C VAL A 482 21.76 19.43 -12.79
N ALA A 483 22.31 18.23 -12.88
CA ALA A 483 23.15 17.78 -13.99
C ALA A 483 22.35 16.91 -14.97
N GLY A 484 22.98 16.57 -16.10
CA GLY A 484 22.41 15.63 -17.06
C GLY A 484 22.18 14.24 -16.47
N PRO A 485 21.35 13.40 -17.13
CA PRO A 485 21.16 12.02 -16.73
C PRO A 485 22.45 11.22 -16.85
N VAL A 486 22.58 10.17 -16.02
CA VAL A 486 23.75 9.28 -15.98
C VAL A 486 23.44 7.83 -16.34
N HIS A 487 22.17 7.42 -16.24
CA HIS A 487 21.70 6.09 -16.60
C HIS A 487 20.79 6.07 -17.84
N SER A 488 20.32 7.24 -18.28
CA SER A 488 19.51 7.40 -19.48
C SER A 488 20.17 8.31 -20.52
N PRO A 489 19.84 8.16 -21.81
CA PRO A 489 20.14 9.17 -22.82
C PRO A 489 19.56 10.52 -22.41
N GLY A 490 20.29 11.60 -22.67
CA GLY A 490 19.76 12.95 -22.48
C GLY A 490 20.85 13.98 -22.29
N ILE A 491 20.78 15.05 -23.08
CA ILE A 491 21.82 16.08 -23.09
C ILE A 491 21.56 17.09 -21.96
N TRP A 492 22.54 17.28 -21.07
CA TRP A 492 22.55 18.44 -20.19
C TRP A 492 22.64 19.72 -21.03
N ILE A 493 21.65 20.60 -20.93
CA ILE A 493 21.46 21.76 -21.82
C ILE A 493 22.78 22.53 -22.06
N PRO A 494 23.31 22.55 -23.30
CA PRO A 494 24.61 23.17 -23.62
C PRO A 494 24.70 24.69 -23.36
N ARG A 495 23.56 25.34 -23.13
CA ARG A 495 23.46 26.78 -22.83
C ARG A 495 23.53 27.09 -21.33
N GLU A 496 23.53 26.08 -20.47
CA GLU A 496 23.81 26.28 -19.04
C GLU A 496 25.30 26.53 -18.81
N TRP A 497 25.64 27.07 -17.65
CA TRP A 497 26.99 27.59 -17.40
C TRP A 497 28.08 26.52 -17.56
N LEU A 498 27.97 25.36 -16.89
CA LEU A 498 28.99 24.31 -16.99
C LEU A 498 29.00 23.63 -18.37
N PRO A 499 27.84 23.22 -18.95
CA PRO A 499 27.78 22.72 -20.33
C PRO A 499 28.25 23.71 -21.39
N SER A 500 28.28 25.03 -21.11
CA SER A 500 28.87 26.02 -22.00
C SER A 500 30.38 26.17 -21.76
N LEU A 501 30.84 26.06 -20.52
CA LEU A 501 32.25 26.16 -20.13
C LEU A 501 33.08 25.09 -20.84
N VAL A 502 32.66 23.83 -20.81
CA VAL A 502 33.48 22.71 -21.30
C VAL A 502 33.68 22.73 -22.81
N PRO A 503 32.63 22.82 -23.66
CA PRO A 503 32.83 22.90 -25.10
C PRO A 503 33.54 24.19 -25.53
N SER A 504 33.36 25.29 -24.80
CA SER A 504 34.12 26.53 -25.05
C SER A 504 35.59 26.37 -24.68
N SER A 505 35.89 25.62 -23.61
CA SER A 505 37.26 25.25 -23.23
C SER A 505 37.93 24.38 -24.31
N LEU A 506 37.20 23.42 -24.89
CA LEU A 506 37.68 22.62 -26.02
C LEU A 506 38.01 23.50 -27.24
N HIS A 507 37.17 24.49 -27.52
CA HIS A 507 37.37 25.45 -28.61
C HIS A 507 38.57 26.38 -28.36
N LEU A 508 38.74 26.88 -27.13
CA LEU A 508 39.85 27.75 -26.74
C LEU A 508 41.18 27.00 -26.53
N GLY A 509 41.16 25.66 -26.46
CA GLY A 509 42.34 24.84 -26.16
C GLY A 509 42.80 24.89 -24.70
N GLN A 510 41.96 25.41 -23.80
CA GLN A 510 42.29 25.58 -22.38
C GLN A 510 41.06 25.47 -21.48
N ILE A 511 41.25 25.02 -20.23
CA ILE A 511 40.19 24.88 -19.22
C ILE A 511 40.66 25.45 -17.88
N SER A 512 39.72 26.04 -17.13
CA SER A 512 39.99 26.57 -15.79
C SER A 512 40.28 25.45 -14.80
N ASP A 513 41.31 25.63 -13.96
CA ASP A 513 41.68 24.74 -12.85
C ASP A 513 40.71 24.81 -11.66
N SER A 514 39.82 25.81 -11.65
CA SER A 514 38.82 26.06 -10.60
C SER A 514 37.49 26.52 -11.19
N LEU A 515 36.38 26.07 -10.60
CA LEU A 515 35.01 26.58 -10.79
C LEU A 515 34.67 27.70 -9.79
N GLY A 516 35.62 28.07 -8.93
CA GLY A 516 35.46 29.05 -7.88
C GLY A 516 35.12 28.43 -6.51
N PRO A 517 35.23 29.22 -5.43
CA PRO A 517 35.13 28.72 -4.05
C PRO A 517 33.77 28.09 -3.70
N GLY A 518 32.71 28.43 -4.44
CA GLY A 518 31.38 27.86 -4.26
C GLY A 518 31.13 26.52 -4.99
N PHE A 519 31.99 26.15 -5.95
CA PHE A 519 31.74 25.05 -6.89
C PHE A 519 32.93 24.09 -7.08
N ASP A 520 34.11 24.38 -6.53
CA ASP A 520 35.27 23.48 -6.59
C ASP A 520 35.04 22.14 -5.91
N ASN A 521 34.15 22.10 -4.91
CA ASN A 521 33.59 20.87 -4.38
C ASN A 521 32.24 20.62 -5.06
N VAL A 522 32.27 19.75 -6.07
CA VAL A 522 31.15 19.45 -6.94
C VAL A 522 30.18 18.52 -6.25
N ASP A 523 28.91 18.93 -6.22
CA ASP A 523 27.82 18.23 -5.56
C ASP A 523 26.55 18.17 -6.43
N PHE A 524 26.77 18.12 -7.75
CA PHE A 524 25.70 18.14 -8.73
C PHE A 524 24.83 16.89 -8.62
N MET A 525 23.54 17.05 -8.90
CA MET A 525 22.53 16.00 -8.83
C MET A 525 22.14 15.58 -10.25
N PRO A 526 22.52 14.38 -10.73
CA PRO A 526 22.01 13.85 -12.00
C PRO A 526 20.48 13.80 -12.00
N VAL A 527 19.84 14.29 -13.06
CA VAL A 527 18.38 14.51 -13.05
C VAL A 527 17.55 13.23 -12.97
N ASP A 528 18.06 12.12 -13.50
CA ASP A 528 17.41 10.80 -13.40
C ASP A 528 17.44 10.29 -11.95
N LEU A 529 18.59 10.34 -11.29
CA LEU A 529 18.71 9.99 -9.86
C LEU A 529 17.92 10.95 -8.95
N LEU A 530 17.97 12.25 -9.23
CA LEU A 530 17.24 13.29 -8.51
C LEU A 530 15.73 13.01 -8.50
N SER A 531 15.19 12.52 -9.60
CA SER A 531 13.74 12.37 -9.77
C SER A 531 13.16 11.27 -8.90
N ASP A 532 13.87 10.17 -8.70
CA ASP A 532 13.48 9.12 -7.75
C ASP A 532 13.50 9.66 -6.31
N ILE A 533 14.55 10.41 -5.94
CA ILE A 533 14.66 11.06 -4.63
C ILE A 533 13.50 12.04 -4.41
N LEU A 534 13.13 12.83 -5.42
CA LEU A 534 11.99 13.74 -5.31
C LEU A 534 10.68 13.00 -5.01
N VAL A 535 10.47 11.82 -5.59
CA VAL A 535 9.27 10.99 -5.33
C VAL A 535 9.32 10.37 -3.92
N ASP A 536 10.48 9.97 -3.44
CA ASP A 536 10.64 9.50 -2.05
C ASP A 536 10.27 10.60 -1.06
N LEU A 537 10.89 11.78 -1.21
CA LEU A 537 10.62 12.93 -0.35
C LEU A 537 9.17 13.39 -0.44
N ALA A 538 8.56 13.23 -1.62
CA ALA A 538 7.15 13.53 -1.85
C ALA A 538 6.17 12.64 -1.09
N THR A 539 6.55 11.38 -0.91
CA THR A 539 5.70 10.34 -0.36
C THR A 539 6.07 9.98 1.08
N ALA A 540 7.18 10.49 1.60
CA ALA A 540 7.65 10.30 2.96
C ALA A 540 6.59 10.67 4.01
N ALA A 541 6.51 9.87 5.07
CA ALA A 541 5.67 10.17 6.23
C ALA A 541 6.23 11.40 6.95
N THR A 542 5.42 12.45 7.12
CA THR A 542 5.83 13.69 7.78
C THR A 542 5.18 13.79 9.16
N THR A 543 6.00 13.91 10.20
CA THR A 543 5.57 14.23 11.56
C THR A 543 5.41 15.74 11.69
N ARG A 544 4.15 16.22 11.74
CA ARG A 544 3.86 17.65 11.90
C ARG A 544 3.84 18.04 13.37
N THR A 545 4.46 19.17 13.68
CA THR A 545 4.32 19.90 14.96
C THR A 545 3.80 21.31 14.69
N ALA A 546 3.31 22.00 15.72
CA ALA A 546 2.85 23.39 15.59
C ALA A 546 3.95 24.33 15.02
N ASP A 547 5.22 24.04 15.34
CA ASP A 547 6.38 24.81 14.90
C ASP A 547 6.93 24.40 13.51
N ASN A 548 6.51 23.25 12.97
CA ASN A 548 6.94 22.73 11.65
C ASN A 548 5.74 22.40 10.77
N ALA A 549 5.03 23.43 10.31
CA ALA A 549 3.89 23.26 9.40
C ALA A 549 4.31 22.73 8.02
N THR A 550 5.49 23.12 7.55
CA THR A 550 6.08 22.71 6.27
C THR A 550 7.34 21.89 6.51
N THR A 551 7.41 20.72 5.89
CA THR A 551 8.66 19.95 5.83
C THR A 551 9.58 20.56 4.79
N LEU A 552 10.84 20.82 5.14
CA LEU A 552 11.83 21.36 4.21
C LEU A 552 13.03 20.43 4.08
N PHE A 553 13.48 20.24 2.84
CA PHE A 553 14.68 19.49 2.49
C PHE A 553 15.64 20.37 1.69
N ASN A 554 16.92 20.34 2.04
CA ASN A 554 17.98 20.87 1.20
C ASN A 554 18.54 19.71 0.36
N LEU A 555 18.37 19.77 -0.96
CA LEU A 555 18.68 18.66 -1.84
C LEU A 555 19.93 18.95 -2.68
N ARG A 556 21.07 18.62 -2.10
CA ARG A 556 22.44 18.70 -2.66
C ARG A 556 23.17 17.39 -2.37
N SER A 557 24.09 16.95 -3.23
CA SER A 557 24.81 15.70 -2.96
C SER A 557 25.64 15.81 -1.67
N PRO A 558 25.47 14.89 -0.70
CA PRO A 558 26.29 14.88 0.51
C PRO A 558 27.70 14.37 0.22
N GLN A 559 27.89 13.66 -0.89
CA GLN A 559 29.17 13.14 -1.35
C GLN A 559 29.77 14.12 -2.36
N LEU A 560 30.88 14.75 -1.98
CA LEU A 560 31.56 15.77 -2.77
C LEU A 560 32.71 15.17 -3.59
N VAL A 561 32.96 15.72 -4.77
CA VAL A 561 34.17 15.44 -5.57
C VAL A 561 34.85 16.75 -5.94
N SER A 562 36.18 16.77 -5.98
CA SER A 562 36.90 17.98 -6.40
C SER A 562 36.77 18.19 -7.91
N TRP A 563 36.65 19.44 -8.34
CA TRP A 563 36.69 19.80 -9.76
C TRP A 563 37.95 19.27 -10.45
N SER A 564 39.09 19.34 -9.77
CA SER A 564 40.37 18.81 -10.26
C SER A 564 40.32 17.31 -10.62
N THR A 565 39.50 16.52 -9.91
CA THR A 565 39.31 15.10 -10.24
C THR A 565 38.52 14.95 -11.55
N LEU A 566 37.47 15.76 -11.73
CA LEU A 566 36.61 15.71 -12.92
C LEU A 566 37.28 16.27 -14.19
N LEU A 567 38.27 17.15 -14.05
CA LEU A 567 39.06 17.64 -15.18
C LEU A 567 39.67 16.52 -16.03
N SER A 568 40.02 15.39 -15.40
CA SER A 568 40.58 14.22 -16.09
C SER A 568 39.67 13.70 -17.20
N ALA A 569 38.34 13.69 -16.98
CA ALA A 569 37.36 13.29 -18.00
C ALA A 569 37.35 14.24 -19.20
N ILE A 570 37.56 15.53 -18.98
CA ILE A 570 37.52 16.55 -20.03
C ILE A 570 38.81 16.51 -20.87
N VAL A 571 39.96 16.42 -20.20
CA VAL A 571 41.28 16.36 -20.85
C VAL A 571 41.48 15.04 -21.60
N ALA A 572 40.77 13.97 -21.20
CA ALA A 572 40.78 12.70 -21.93
C ALA A 572 40.19 12.80 -23.35
N ILE A 573 39.27 13.74 -23.59
CA ILE A 573 38.64 13.95 -24.91
C ILE A 573 39.58 14.70 -25.86
N GLN A 574 40.28 15.72 -25.34
CA GLN A 574 41.25 16.51 -26.09
C GLN A 574 42.32 17.06 -25.13
N PRO A 575 43.61 17.10 -25.51
CA PRO A 575 44.63 17.79 -24.74
C PRO A 575 44.30 19.28 -24.59
N LEU A 576 44.14 19.75 -23.35
CA LEU A 576 43.88 21.15 -23.00
C LEU A 576 44.95 21.68 -22.05
N GLN A 577 45.25 22.98 -22.14
CA GLN A 577 46.01 23.67 -21.12
C GLN A 577 45.13 23.95 -19.90
N ILE A 578 45.55 23.48 -18.73
CA ILE A 578 44.88 23.80 -17.47
C ILE A 578 45.41 25.16 -17.01
N VAL A 579 44.53 26.15 -16.87
CA VAL A 579 44.89 27.56 -16.61
C VAL A 579 44.06 28.14 -15.46
N SER A 580 44.50 29.28 -14.92
CA SER A 580 43.70 29.98 -13.90
C SER A 580 42.37 30.52 -14.46
N PRO A 581 41.34 30.75 -13.62
CA PRO A 581 40.09 31.37 -14.05
C PRO A 581 40.29 32.72 -14.77
N ALA A 582 41.22 33.54 -14.28
CA ALA A 582 41.55 34.84 -14.87
C ALA A 582 42.12 34.71 -16.28
N THR A 583 42.99 33.72 -16.51
CA THR A 583 43.55 33.41 -17.83
C THR A 583 42.47 32.92 -18.78
N TRP A 584 41.60 32.02 -18.32
CA TRP A 584 40.51 31.49 -19.14
C TRP A 584 39.52 32.59 -19.55
N LEU A 585 39.12 33.45 -18.60
CA LEU A 585 38.25 34.62 -18.85
C LEU A 585 38.86 35.58 -19.87
N ALA A 586 40.16 35.86 -19.79
CA ALA A 586 40.84 36.74 -20.73
C ALA A 586 40.71 36.23 -22.17
N SER A 587 40.91 34.92 -22.39
CA SER A 587 40.74 34.34 -23.73
C SER A 587 39.29 34.27 -24.17
N LEU A 588 38.34 34.06 -23.24
CA LEU A 588 36.92 34.14 -23.58
C LEU A 588 36.53 35.56 -24.05
N ARG A 589 37.07 36.61 -23.40
CA ARG A 589 36.88 38.01 -23.84
C ARG A 589 37.46 38.23 -25.23
N THR A 590 38.69 37.80 -25.49
CA THR A 590 39.29 37.92 -26.82
C THR A 590 38.47 37.20 -27.88
N SER A 591 37.97 35.99 -27.59
CA SER A 591 37.09 35.26 -28.51
C SER A 591 35.74 35.95 -28.73
N SER A 592 35.24 36.73 -27.76
CA SER A 592 34.00 37.51 -27.92
C SER A 592 34.14 38.71 -28.87
N GLU A 593 35.38 39.15 -29.14
CA GLU A 593 35.71 40.25 -30.04
C GLU A 593 36.07 39.77 -31.46
N ALA A 594 36.09 38.45 -31.68
CA ALA A 594 36.41 37.83 -32.97
C ALA A 594 35.24 37.91 -33.99
N ASP A 595 35.47 37.39 -35.21
CA ASP A 595 34.46 37.35 -36.26
C ASP A 595 33.19 36.58 -35.82
N TYR A 596 32.05 36.93 -36.41
CA TYR A 596 30.73 36.44 -36.01
C TYR A 596 30.60 34.92 -35.96
N GLU A 597 31.25 34.20 -36.89
CA GLU A 597 31.23 32.72 -36.92
C GLU A 597 31.92 32.10 -35.69
N ASP A 598 32.99 32.74 -35.22
CA ASP A 598 33.77 32.28 -34.07
C ASP A 598 33.00 32.51 -32.75
N VAL A 599 32.36 33.67 -32.65
CA VAL A 599 31.44 34.02 -31.54
C VAL A 599 30.24 33.07 -31.49
N ALA A 600 29.73 32.63 -32.65
CA ALA A 600 28.60 31.70 -32.71
C ALA A 600 28.99 30.27 -32.25
N ALA A 601 30.24 29.86 -32.47
CA ALA A 601 30.75 28.55 -32.07
C ALA A 601 31.09 28.46 -30.56
N ASN A 602 31.50 29.59 -29.96
CA ASN A 602 31.87 29.68 -28.55
C ASN A 602 30.66 30.00 -27.64
N LEU A 603 30.02 28.94 -27.12
CA LEU A 603 28.77 29.04 -26.34
C LEU A 603 28.90 29.88 -25.05
N ALA A 604 30.08 29.84 -24.41
CA ALA A 604 30.32 30.54 -23.15
C ALA A 604 30.36 32.07 -23.30
N VAL A 605 30.56 32.61 -24.50
CA VAL A 605 30.61 34.07 -24.74
C VAL A 605 29.31 34.74 -24.28
N LYS A 606 28.16 34.07 -24.47
CA LYS A 606 26.85 34.58 -24.03
C LYS A 606 26.70 34.65 -22.50
N LEU A 607 27.58 34.00 -21.77
CA LEU A 607 27.63 33.94 -20.31
C LEU A 607 28.91 34.58 -19.74
N LEU A 608 29.63 35.38 -20.53
CA LEU A 608 30.86 36.03 -20.09
C LEU A 608 30.70 36.76 -18.74
N TYR A 609 29.69 37.62 -18.61
CA TYR A 609 29.40 38.33 -17.36
C TYR A 609 29.06 37.41 -16.18
N PHE A 610 28.44 36.25 -16.46
CA PHE A 610 28.19 35.26 -15.42
C PHE A 610 29.50 34.66 -14.92
N PHE A 611 30.41 34.27 -15.82
CA PHE A 611 31.72 33.74 -15.45
C PHE A 611 32.59 34.78 -14.73
N GLU A 612 32.52 36.04 -15.14
CA GLU A 612 33.16 37.14 -14.41
C GLU A 612 32.66 37.24 -12.97
N GLY A 613 31.34 37.11 -12.76
CA GLY A 613 30.74 37.07 -11.42
C GLY A 613 31.08 35.80 -10.63
N LEU A 614 31.09 34.64 -11.29
CA LEU A 614 31.42 33.34 -10.70
C LEU A 614 32.81 33.34 -10.05
N TRP A 615 33.78 33.97 -10.72
CA TRP A 615 35.17 34.06 -10.29
C TRP A 615 35.55 35.44 -9.75
N ALA A 616 34.59 36.35 -9.57
CA ALA A 616 34.86 37.66 -8.98
C ALA A 616 35.39 37.48 -7.55
N THR A 617 36.65 37.82 -7.34
CA THR A 617 37.22 38.00 -6.00
C THR A 617 36.65 39.27 -5.41
N HIS A 618 35.49 39.20 -4.76
CA HIS A 618 35.06 40.32 -3.91
C HIS A 618 36.06 40.41 -2.76
N ALA A 619 36.66 41.58 -2.53
CA ALA A 619 37.57 41.82 -1.41
C ALA A 619 36.95 41.50 -0.03
N ASP A 620 35.61 41.38 0.04
CA ASP A 620 34.86 40.92 1.22
C ASP A 620 34.55 39.39 1.20
N ALA A 621 34.61 38.72 0.04
CA ALA A 621 34.33 37.29 -0.09
C ALA A 621 35.50 36.38 0.32
N GLU A 622 36.71 36.91 0.46
CA GLU A 622 37.86 36.16 1.01
C GLU A 622 37.64 35.70 2.46
N LYS A 623 36.60 36.17 3.17
CA LYS A 623 36.39 35.90 4.60
C LYS A 623 35.26 34.94 4.96
N VAL A 624 34.37 34.56 4.04
CA VAL A 624 33.29 33.63 4.37
C VAL A 624 33.24 32.53 3.33
N PRO A 625 33.90 31.38 3.58
CA PRO A 625 33.68 30.18 2.78
C PRO A 625 32.18 29.91 2.72
N MET A 626 31.64 29.67 1.52
CA MET A 626 30.24 29.28 1.38
C MET A 626 30.08 27.93 2.09
N GLN A 627 29.53 27.97 3.30
CA GLN A 627 29.41 26.79 4.14
C GLN A 627 28.40 25.84 3.49
N PRO A 628 28.71 24.55 3.35
CA PRO A 628 27.77 23.58 2.79
C PRO A 628 26.48 23.61 3.59
N MET A 629 25.34 23.54 2.90
CA MET A 629 24.02 23.56 3.52
C MET A 629 23.83 22.30 4.39
N VAL A 630 22.97 22.36 5.40
CA VAL A 630 22.61 21.15 6.17
C VAL A 630 21.81 20.21 5.27
N VAL A 631 22.22 18.94 5.17
CA VAL A 631 21.56 17.89 4.35
C VAL A 631 21.43 16.61 5.20
N GLU A 632 20.52 16.62 6.17
CA GLU A 632 20.35 15.51 7.13
C GLU A 632 19.01 14.80 6.90
N LYS A 633 17.94 15.56 6.71
CA LYS A 633 16.58 15.03 6.55
C LYS A 633 16.39 14.28 5.24
N ALA A 634 17.02 14.73 4.15
CA ALA A 634 16.85 14.08 2.85
C ALA A 634 17.42 12.64 2.84
N PRO A 635 18.65 12.38 3.33
CA PRO A 635 19.14 11.02 3.54
C PRO A 635 18.29 10.20 4.53
N GLU A 636 17.71 10.80 5.57
CA GLU A 636 16.81 10.05 6.46
C GLU A 636 15.55 9.56 5.73
N ALA A 637 14.96 10.42 4.89
CA ALA A 637 13.68 10.20 4.23
C ALA A 637 13.76 9.44 2.90
N SER A 638 14.91 9.45 2.19
CA SER A 638 15.08 8.76 0.90
C SER A 638 16.24 7.76 0.94
N PRO A 639 15.97 6.45 0.71
CA PRO A 639 17.01 5.45 0.53
C PRO A 639 17.95 5.76 -0.63
N ASP A 640 17.43 6.32 -1.72
CA ASP A 640 18.22 6.66 -2.90
C ASP A 640 19.17 7.83 -2.61
N MET A 641 18.72 8.80 -1.81
CA MET A 641 19.57 9.88 -1.32
C MET A 641 20.72 9.38 -0.45
N ARG A 642 20.51 8.37 0.41
CA ARG A 642 21.60 7.76 1.21
C ARG A 642 22.64 7.05 0.37
N LYS A 643 22.21 6.45 -0.75
CA LYS A 643 23.06 5.67 -1.65
C LYS A 643 23.68 6.52 -2.75
N LEU A 644 23.36 7.81 -2.81
CA LEU A 644 23.85 8.69 -3.85
C LEU A 644 25.36 8.86 -3.71
N ASP A 645 26.08 8.40 -4.73
CA ASP A 645 27.53 8.57 -4.85
C ASP A 645 27.90 10.01 -5.24
N ALA A 646 29.14 10.39 -4.98
CA ALA A 646 29.71 11.61 -5.56
C ALA A 646 29.67 11.54 -7.10
N VAL A 647 29.67 12.70 -7.76
CA VAL A 647 29.79 12.75 -9.22
C VAL A 647 31.04 12.00 -9.66
N LYS A 648 30.86 11.04 -10.56
CA LYS A 648 31.94 10.17 -11.02
C LYS A 648 32.60 10.70 -12.29
N VAL A 649 33.86 10.35 -12.50
CA VAL A 649 34.62 10.72 -13.71
C VAL A 649 33.94 10.18 -14.96
N GLU A 650 33.35 8.98 -14.88
CA GLU A 650 32.64 8.34 -15.99
C GLU A 650 31.35 9.11 -16.37
N TRP A 651 30.68 9.70 -15.38
CA TRP A 651 29.50 10.55 -15.62
C TRP A 651 29.88 11.85 -16.31
N MET A 652 30.96 12.48 -15.88
CA MET A 652 31.50 13.66 -16.56
C MET A 652 31.92 13.32 -17.99
N HIS A 653 32.60 12.19 -18.21
CA HIS A 653 32.99 11.74 -19.55
C HIS A 653 31.77 11.62 -20.48
N LYS A 654 30.71 10.94 -20.02
CA LYS A 654 29.44 10.82 -20.75
C LYS A 654 28.88 12.19 -21.13
N TRP A 655 28.77 13.12 -20.18
CA TRP A 655 28.22 14.45 -20.46
C TRP A 655 29.06 15.22 -21.49
N VAL A 656 30.38 15.12 -21.41
CA VAL A 656 31.28 15.77 -22.37
C VAL A 656 31.10 15.19 -23.77
N GLU A 657 31.02 13.86 -23.90
CA GLU A 657 30.76 13.19 -25.19
C GLU A 657 29.43 13.63 -25.78
N GLU A 658 28.38 13.72 -24.96
CA GLU A 658 27.06 14.20 -25.38
C GLU A 658 27.09 15.66 -25.85
N TRP A 659 27.84 16.55 -25.18
CA TRP A 659 28.01 17.94 -25.60
C TRP A 659 28.80 18.07 -26.90
N VAL A 660 29.85 17.26 -27.07
CA VAL A 660 30.65 17.23 -28.30
C VAL A 660 29.83 16.68 -29.47
N ALA A 661 29.04 15.65 -29.23
CA ALA A 661 28.15 15.09 -30.25
C ALA A 661 27.07 16.08 -30.68
N ALA A 662 26.49 16.85 -29.75
CA ALA A 662 25.45 17.84 -30.03
C ALA A 662 25.94 19.07 -30.84
N ARG A 663 27.26 19.23 -31.02
CA ARG A 663 27.86 20.27 -31.86
C ARG A 663 28.04 19.85 -33.32
N LYS A 664 28.05 18.55 -33.61
CA LYS A 664 28.12 17.99 -34.97
C LYS A 664 26.73 17.97 -35.59
#